data_AF-A0A1Y1LP21-F1
#
_entry.id   AF-A0A1Y1LP21-F1
#
_cell.length_a   1.000
_cell.length_b   1.000
_cell.length_c   1.000
_cell.angle_alpha   90.00
_cell.angle_beta   90.00
_cell.angle_gamma   90.00
#
_symmetry.space_group_name_H-M   'P 1'
#
loop_
_entity.id
_entity.type
_entity.pdbx_description
1 polymer ?
#
loop_
_entity_poly.entity_id
_entity_poly.type
_entity_poly.pdbx_seq_one_letter_code
_entity_poly.pdbx_strand_id
1 'polypeptide(L)'
;MLAPPLKDVEWSISYESKSKPGVVDDESSDDDDEEDWGVILDVESSDSDSIQFERDDSETTCDESNSITTANDSMHVDATPRGRVIQFMYIQMEFCEKSTLRTAIDSDLYMDQDRISRLFREIIEGLAHIHQQGMIHRDLKPVNIFLDLNDHVKIGDFGLATTNILTKTGEVSTNSKNTQENEKIIWSPEVGDGSLTGHVGTALYTAPELTSNLKTIYNQKVDIYSLGIILFEMCYVPLKTQMERMKILTGLRLKEVCFPADFNRKECHKQEILIRWLLNHDVAKRPTSEELLQSELVPPPVVEEEKMREMFRHTLSNTQLKEYKYLIASCFQQPVTAAQDITYDMNVVIPNITKSLQLFHYVKETVKNIFHLHGGQNLSTPLLLPKSKYYDAIDSCVKLMTHSGSITSLPHDLRVSFARYVAWNNITFLRRYAIERVYREKKVFGFHPRELYECAFDVVTPNPGNFVTDAEVLFIVNEIVNALPGLKNKKFFIRLNHTSLLKAVLLHCGIKDRHNDVFNILSDAKEGKVKLQVKTHLISLGLSDNSITTLFNLIEMENTFPKIMSAFQIITRKKSTEASTLAKQGLQELKIIIQNAEALGVNFNVVIAPGLLFNVRQYSGMMCQFVCELKKKRRRGGMDVLAAGGRYDGMIASYRNVKEEAIILNKELQQSAVGISISLDKLIQAVQEGGDFSEATTSNLDAVVCSLGNKIAPRERFLVLTDLWAAGIRCCLIEASSLEEIQEQCTELSVSHIIILKETEKGTVRIRSWDRDRFQEKVVKIPDLVENMQRVIKLWNEGCAEHVIPLSNIKNDSRISSGDSHEAIVSILFVTMEKLSANTRKRYENQIKSQLDSLFKRLSGEVIVLALSVDSSVIRSLTSYLDFESERVFQNSLKVVIERHQRHKKYLMEICDEMYELKLKHTNAILILYSITDYFYKMFL
;
A
#
# COMPACT_ATOMS: atom_id res chain seq x y z
N MET A 1 11.91 26.33 -13.22
CA MET A 1 12.43 27.13 -12.09
C MET A 1 12.79 28.51 -12.62
N LEU A 2 12.79 29.55 -11.77
CA LEU A 2 13.26 30.89 -12.15
C LEU A 2 14.80 30.92 -12.08
N ALA A 3 15.45 31.56 -13.05
CA ALA A 3 16.91 31.71 -13.06
C ALA A 3 17.37 32.64 -11.92
N PRO A 4 18.53 32.37 -11.27
CA PRO A 4 19.10 33.25 -10.25
C PRO A 4 19.68 34.54 -10.87
N PRO A 5 19.83 35.62 -10.08
CA PRO A 5 20.36 36.90 -10.57
C PRO A 5 21.88 36.87 -10.82
N LEU A 6 22.32 37.69 -11.77
CA LEU A 6 23.68 37.87 -12.34
C LEU A 6 24.81 38.32 -11.38
N LYS A 7 24.73 38.05 -10.07
CA LYS A 7 25.73 38.54 -9.09
C LYS A 7 26.74 37.51 -8.58
N ASP A 8 26.52 36.22 -8.82
CA ASP A 8 27.38 35.14 -8.31
C ASP A 8 28.14 34.42 -9.45
N VAL A 9 28.64 35.18 -10.43
CA VAL A 9 29.51 34.66 -11.51
C VAL A 9 30.97 34.93 -11.14
N GLU A 10 31.70 33.89 -10.71
CA GLU A 10 33.16 33.94 -10.59
C GLU A 10 33.80 33.94 -11.98
N TRP A 11 34.69 34.90 -12.22
CA TRP A 11 35.45 35.02 -13.47
C TRP A 11 36.85 34.43 -13.30
N SER A 12 37.12 33.28 -13.91
CA SER A 12 38.46 32.73 -14.01
C SER A 12 39.16 33.25 -15.28
N ILE A 13 40.11 34.17 -15.11
CA ILE A 13 40.98 34.65 -16.19
C ILE A 13 42.36 34.02 -16.00
N SER A 14 42.77 33.16 -16.93
CA SER A 14 44.08 32.49 -16.90
C SER A 14 45.20 33.37 -17.45
N TYR A 15 45.62 34.38 -16.69
CA TYR A 15 46.85 35.14 -16.95
C TYR A 15 47.63 35.38 -15.64
N GLU A 16 48.72 34.64 -15.43
CA GLU A 16 49.71 34.95 -14.39
C GLU A 16 50.64 36.08 -14.85
N SER A 17 50.24 37.34 -14.66
CA SER A 17 51.15 38.49 -14.73
C SER A 17 51.61 38.87 -13.32
N LYS A 18 52.85 38.54 -12.95
CA LYS A 18 53.45 38.92 -11.66
C LYS A 18 53.68 40.44 -11.59
N SER A 19 52.95 41.13 -10.72
CA SER A 19 53.26 42.50 -10.28
C SER A 19 53.28 42.59 -8.76
N LYS A 20 54.43 42.90 -8.17
CA LYS A 20 54.57 43.12 -6.71
C LYS A 20 53.89 44.45 -6.29
N PRO A 21 53.30 44.53 -5.09
CA PRO A 21 52.86 45.80 -4.51
C PRO A 21 54.05 46.56 -3.88
N GLY A 22 54.03 47.90 -3.96
CA GLY A 22 54.93 48.76 -3.19
C GLY A 22 54.36 49.08 -1.81
N VAL A 23 55.20 48.98 -0.78
CA VAL A 23 54.95 49.47 0.59
C VAL A 23 56.13 50.36 0.98
N VAL A 24 55.85 51.39 1.78
CA VAL A 24 56.78 52.47 2.16
C VAL A 24 57.68 52.04 3.32
N ASP A 25 58.96 52.39 3.19
CA ASP A 25 60.05 52.58 4.17
C ASP A 25 60.04 51.83 5.52
N ASP A 26 61.09 51.02 5.78
CA ASP A 26 62.18 51.46 6.68
C ASP A 26 63.43 50.54 6.64
N GLU A 27 64.60 51.19 6.67
CA GLU A 27 65.98 50.80 7.05
C GLU A 27 66.59 49.39 6.78
N SER A 28 67.77 49.43 6.13
CA SER A 28 69.07 48.80 6.49
C SER A 28 69.76 47.78 5.54
N SER A 29 70.98 48.20 5.16
CA SER A 29 72.23 47.42 4.90
C SER A 29 72.37 46.46 3.68
N ASP A 30 73.33 46.87 2.85
CA ASP A 30 74.44 46.08 2.26
C ASP A 30 74.28 45.45 0.84
N ASP A 31 74.82 46.22 -0.11
CA ASP A 31 75.86 45.88 -1.10
C ASP A 31 75.61 44.81 -2.19
N ASP A 32 75.54 45.34 -3.43
CA ASP A 32 76.37 45.03 -4.59
C ASP A 32 76.63 43.58 -5.02
N ASP A 33 76.21 43.27 -6.25
CA ASP A 33 77.17 43.05 -7.35
C ASP A 33 76.47 43.27 -8.71
N GLU A 34 76.95 44.24 -9.50
CA GLU A 34 76.60 44.41 -10.92
C GLU A 34 77.43 43.47 -11.80
N GLU A 35 76.88 42.99 -12.92
CA GLU A 35 77.56 43.18 -14.21
C GLU A 35 76.54 43.11 -15.38
N ASP A 36 76.58 44.14 -16.22
CA ASP A 36 75.70 44.39 -17.37
C ASP A 36 76.34 43.89 -18.69
N TRP A 37 75.73 44.24 -19.84
CA TRP A 37 76.22 44.11 -21.23
C TRP A 37 75.89 42.80 -21.97
N GLY A 38 74.67 42.74 -22.51
CA GLY A 38 74.32 41.82 -23.60
C GLY A 38 74.56 42.41 -25.00
N VAL A 39 74.40 41.59 -26.05
CA VAL A 39 74.08 42.04 -27.44
C VAL A 39 73.15 41.04 -28.13
N ILE A 40 71.92 41.50 -28.36
CA ILE A 40 71.04 41.35 -29.54
C ILE A 40 71.38 40.24 -30.57
N LEU A 41 70.38 39.40 -30.86
CA LEU A 41 70.02 38.99 -32.23
C LEU A 41 68.51 38.68 -32.28
N ASP A 42 67.78 39.38 -33.15
CA ASP A 42 66.31 39.39 -33.18
C ASP A 42 65.67 38.10 -33.71
N VAL A 43 64.45 37.84 -33.24
CA VAL A 43 63.56 36.75 -33.68
C VAL A 43 62.39 37.35 -34.45
N GLU A 44 62.26 37.02 -35.73
CA GLU A 44 60.98 37.16 -36.46
C GLU A 44 60.21 35.84 -36.41
N SER A 45 59.34 35.69 -35.40
CA SER A 45 58.34 34.63 -35.31
C SER A 45 56.96 35.19 -35.69
N SER A 46 56.53 34.92 -36.92
CA SER A 46 55.18 35.24 -37.40
C SER A 46 54.21 34.12 -37.05
N ASP A 47 53.49 34.25 -35.93
CA ASP A 47 52.24 33.53 -35.67
C ASP A 47 51.23 34.49 -35.03
N SER A 48 50.03 34.60 -35.63
CA SER A 48 48.96 35.46 -35.13
C SER A 48 47.59 34.82 -35.38
N ASP A 49 47.12 34.08 -34.37
CA ASP A 49 45.75 33.55 -34.30
C ASP A 49 44.74 34.71 -34.25
N SER A 50 44.24 35.12 -35.41
CA SER A 50 43.19 36.14 -35.51
C SER A 50 42.13 35.74 -36.54
N ILE A 51 40.90 35.55 -36.07
CA ILE A 51 39.74 35.20 -36.89
C ILE A 51 39.31 36.44 -37.68
N GLN A 52 39.25 36.32 -39.01
CA GLN A 52 38.90 37.41 -39.92
C GLN A 52 37.49 37.19 -40.49
N PHE A 53 36.55 38.07 -40.16
CA PHE A 53 35.18 38.02 -40.69
C PHE A 53 35.09 38.77 -42.02
N GLU A 54 34.61 38.11 -43.08
CA GLU A 54 34.17 38.79 -44.30
C GLU A 54 32.83 39.52 -44.04
N ARG A 55 32.65 40.69 -44.66
CA ARG A 55 31.41 41.47 -44.57
C ARG A 55 30.62 41.38 -45.86
N ASP A 56 29.40 40.84 -45.77
CA ASP A 56 28.36 41.04 -46.78
C ASP A 56 27.65 42.38 -46.53
N ASP A 57 27.91 43.38 -47.36
CA ASP A 57 27.24 44.69 -47.30
C ASP A 57 25.90 44.64 -48.07
N SER A 58 24.82 44.15 -47.45
CA SER A 58 23.46 44.29 -47.99
C SER A 58 22.33 44.26 -46.95
N GLU A 59 22.00 45.41 -46.34
CA GLU A 59 20.66 45.73 -45.82
C GLU A 59 20.53 47.27 -45.67
N THR A 60 19.64 47.94 -46.41
CA THR A 60 18.20 48.17 -46.17
C THR A 60 17.90 49.19 -45.06
N THR A 61 17.33 50.33 -45.45
CA THR A 61 17.03 51.49 -44.59
C THR A 61 15.68 51.41 -43.87
N CYS A 62 15.63 51.86 -42.61
CA CYS A 62 14.43 52.52 -42.04
C CYS A 62 14.82 53.56 -40.96
N ASP A 63 14.11 54.69 -40.96
CA ASP A 63 14.40 55.88 -40.15
C ASP A 63 13.93 55.78 -38.68
N GLU A 64 14.57 56.54 -37.78
CA GLU A 64 13.83 57.49 -36.94
C GLU A 64 14.70 58.68 -36.49
N SER A 65 14.08 59.74 -35.97
CA SER A 65 14.51 61.14 -36.22
C SER A 65 14.87 61.99 -34.99
N ASN A 66 15.50 63.14 -35.28
CA ASN A 66 15.75 64.34 -34.44
C ASN A 66 17.01 64.35 -33.55
N SER A 67 17.71 65.48 -33.34
CA SER A 67 17.78 66.77 -34.07
C SER A 67 18.84 67.68 -33.40
N ILE A 68 19.63 68.46 -34.16
CA ILE A 68 19.98 69.89 -33.95
C ILE A 68 21.24 70.30 -34.76
N THR A 69 21.15 71.51 -35.33
CA THR A 69 22.13 72.30 -36.14
C THR A 69 23.56 72.36 -35.59
N THR A 70 24.63 72.41 -36.41
CA THR A 70 25.07 73.58 -37.23
C THR A 70 25.91 73.18 -38.47
N ALA A 71 26.24 74.16 -39.33
CA ALA A 71 26.91 73.94 -40.63
C ALA A 71 28.26 74.68 -40.79
N ASN A 72 29.02 74.27 -41.82
CA ASN A 72 30.36 74.71 -42.28
C ASN A 72 31.53 74.18 -41.41
N ASP A 73 32.71 73.81 -41.95
CA ASP A 73 33.31 74.17 -43.25
C ASP A 73 34.29 73.10 -43.82
N SER A 74 34.63 73.25 -45.10
CA SER A 74 35.80 72.78 -45.89
C SER A 74 36.64 71.54 -45.52
N MET A 75 36.78 70.68 -46.54
CA MET A 75 37.86 69.72 -46.85
C MET A 75 39.18 69.78 -46.06
N HIS A 76 39.64 68.61 -45.57
CA HIS A 76 40.99 68.12 -45.88
C HIS A 76 41.02 66.59 -45.89
N VAL A 77 41.74 66.00 -46.85
CA VAL A 77 41.99 64.56 -46.93
C VAL A 77 43.31 64.29 -46.24
N ASP A 78 43.28 63.50 -45.16
CA ASP A 78 44.47 62.82 -44.63
C ASP A 78 44.16 61.32 -44.50
N ALA A 79 44.93 60.51 -45.23
CA ALA A 79 44.80 59.07 -45.24
C ALA A 79 45.48 58.49 -43.99
N THR A 80 44.74 58.38 -42.89
CA THR A 80 45.20 57.61 -41.73
C THR A 80 45.19 56.11 -42.05
N PRO A 81 46.19 55.33 -41.57
CA PRO A 81 46.22 53.89 -41.81
C PRO A 81 45.00 53.25 -41.16
N ARG A 82 44.24 52.45 -41.93
CA ARG A 82 43.13 51.65 -41.40
C ARG A 82 43.68 50.68 -40.34
N GLY A 83 43.60 51.06 -39.07
CA GLY A 83 43.92 50.18 -37.96
C GLY A 83 43.06 48.92 -38.06
N ARG A 84 43.69 47.74 -37.96
CA ARG A 84 42.98 46.47 -37.89
C ARG A 84 42.05 46.52 -36.67
N VAL A 85 40.75 46.60 -36.90
CA VAL A 85 39.75 46.51 -35.83
C VAL A 85 39.71 45.06 -35.38
N ILE A 86 40.41 44.76 -34.28
CA ILE A 86 40.35 43.44 -33.66
C ILE A 86 38.94 43.28 -33.07
N GLN A 87 38.16 42.37 -33.64
CA GLN A 87 36.83 42.03 -33.16
C GLN A 87 36.93 40.87 -32.18
N PHE A 88 36.40 41.04 -30.97
CA PHE A 88 36.35 40.00 -29.95
C PHE A 88 34.98 39.32 -29.97
N MET A 89 34.96 38.00 -30.13
CA MET A 89 33.76 37.18 -30.01
C MET A 89 33.73 36.54 -28.61
N TYR A 90 32.71 36.86 -27.81
CA TYR A 90 32.48 36.23 -26.52
C TYR A 90 31.38 35.17 -26.65
N ILE A 91 31.69 33.94 -26.26
CA ILE A 91 30.74 32.82 -26.26
C ILE A 91 30.46 32.42 -24.81
N GLN A 92 29.21 32.61 -24.36
CA GLN A 92 28.76 32.16 -23.05
C GLN A 92 28.25 30.71 -23.15
N MET A 93 28.76 29.83 -22.28
CA MET A 93 28.40 28.41 -22.23
C MET A 93 28.06 27.96 -20.80
N GLU A 94 27.50 26.77 -20.67
CA GLU A 94 27.24 26.10 -19.39
C GLU A 94 28.56 25.68 -18.71
N PHE A 95 28.66 25.88 -17.39
CA PHE A 95 29.82 25.44 -16.61
C PHE A 95 29.67 23.96 -16.20
N CYS A 96 30.67 23.14 -16.52
CA CYS A 96 30.68 21.72 -16.22
C CYS A 96 31.48 21.45 -14.92
N GLU A 97 30.77 21.31 -13.79
CA GLU A 97 31.38 21.25 -12.45
C GLU A 97 32.34 20.07 -12.23
N LYS A 98 32.18 18.94 -12.93
CA LYS A 98 33.10 17.80 -12.86
C LYS A 98 34.28 17.90 -13.82
N SER A 99 34.51 19.10 -14.38
CA SER A 99 35.60 19.40 -15.31
C SER A 99 35.54 18.51 -16.56
N THR A 100 36.59 17.76 -16.87
CA THR A 100 36.80 17.08 -18.15
C THR A 100 37.00 15.58 -18.00
N LEU A 101 36.86 14.84 -19.10
CA LEU A 101 37.22 13.43 -19.17
C LEU A 101 38.72 13.22 -18.86
N ARG A 102 39.59 14.20 -19.17
CA ARG A 102 41.01 14.20 -18.74
C ARG A 102 41.12 14.08 -17.22
N THR A 103 40.44 14.96 -16.47
CA THR A 103 40.47 14.93 -14.99
C THR A 103 39.86 13.65 -14.42
N ALA A 104 38.87 13.04 -15.08
CA ALA A 104 38.36 11.72 -14.70
C ALA A 104 39.40 10.61 -14.94
N ILE A 105 40.05 10.58 -16.11
CA ILE A 105 41.13 9.63 -16.44
C ILE A 105 42.27 9.73 -15.43
N ASP A 106 42.71 10.95 -15.08
CA ASP A 106 43.75 11.17 -14.06
C ASP A 106 43.32 10.76 -12.64
N SER A 107 42.02 10.72 -12.37
CA SER A 107 41.41 10.28 -11.10
C SER A 107 41.05 8.78 -11.10
N ASP A 108 41.96 7.95 -11.63
CA ASP A 108 41.88 6.47 -11.64
C ASP A 108 40.60 5.87 -12.27
N LEU A 109 40.01 6.52 -13.29
CA LEU A 109 38.78 6.04 -13.98
C LEU A 109 38.82 4.58 -14.44
N TYR A 110 40.01 4.06 -14.83
CA TYR A 110 40.21 2.67 -15.29
C TYR A 110 39.72 1.59 -14.29
N MET A 111 39.57 1.93 -13.01
CA MET A 111 39.05 1.04 -11.98
C MET A 111 37.53 0.84 -12.04
N ASP A 112 36.77 1.74 -12.67
CA ASP A 112 35.31 1.74 -12.70
C ASP A 112 34.78 1.40 -14.11
N GLN A 113 34.66 0.10 -14.38
CA GLN A 113 34.24 -0.42 -15.69
C GLN A 113 32.80 -0.06 -16.06
N ASP A 114 31.91 0.11 -15.08
CA ASP A 114 30.52 0.52 -15.33
C ASP A 114 30.45 2.00 -15.74
N ARG A 115 31.22 2.87 -15.05
CA ARG A 115 31.36 4.29 -15.41
C ARG A 115 32.02 4.48 -16.76
N ILE A 116 33.11 3.75 -17.06
CA ILE A 116 33.74 3.75 -18.40
C ILE A 116 32.71 3.38 -19.47
N SER A 117 31.97 2.30 -19.26
CA SER A 117 31.00 1.77 -20.23
C SER A 117 29.88 2.77 -20.52
N ARG A 118 29.38 3.46 -19.48
CA ARG A 118 28.37 4.52 -19.61
C ARG A 118 28.92 5.76 -20.30
N LEU A 119 30.03 6.33 -19.82
CA LEU A 119 30.64 7.52 -20.42
C LEU A 119 30.99 7.28 -21.89
N PHE A 120 31.56 6.11 -22.21
CA PHE A 120 31.89 5.76 -23.58
C PHE A 120 30.66 5.66 -24.49
N ARG A 121 29.55 5.08 -24.00
CA ARG A 121 28.25 5.07 -24.70
C ARG A 121 27.76 6.48 -24.99
N GLU A 122 27.75 7.36 -23.98
CA GLU A 122 27.30 8.75 -24.11
C GLU A 122 28.17 9.56 -25.11
N ILE A 123 29.50 9.34 -25.15
CA ILE A 123 30.39 9.94 -26.16
C ILE A 123 29.99 9.50 -27.58
N ILE A 124 29.69 8.21 -27.79
CA ILE A 124 29.26 7.73 -29.12
C ILE A 124 27.91 8.32 -29.52
N GLU A 125 26.97 8.44 -28.58
CA GLU A 125 25.65 9.05 -28.85
C GLU A 125 25.78 10.53 -29.21
N GLY A 126 26.67 11.28 -28.54
CA GLY A 126 27.03 12.65 -28.91
C GLY A 126 27.67 12.75 -30.31
N LEU A 127 28.64 11.88 -30.63
CA LEU A 127 29.26 11.84 -31.96
C LEU A 127 28.27 11.43 -33.06
N ALA A 128 27.37 10.48 -32.78
CA ALA A 128 26.31 10.09 -33.71
C ALA A 128 25.43 11.29 -34.07
N HIS A 129 25.06 12.13 -33.09
CA HIS A 129 24.32 13.35 -33.33
C HIS A 129 25.12 14.37 -34.16
N ILE A 130 26.39 14.63 -33.82
CA ILE A 130 27.26 15.55 -34.58
C ILE A 130 27.39 15.10 -36.04
N HIS A 131 27.64 13.81 -36.28
CA HIS A 131 27.77 13.23 -37.61
C HIS A 131 26.44 13.25 -38.40
N GLN A 132 25.31 13.05 -37.72
CA GLN A 132 23.97 13.14 -38.33
C GLN A 132 23.65 14.56 -38.83
N GLN A 133 24.13 15.59 -38.13
CA GLN A 133 24.06 17.00 -38.59
C GLN A 133 25.07 17.30 -39.72
N GLY A 134 25.81 16.30 -40.22
CA GLY A 134 26.79 16.47 -41.28
C GLY A 134 28.08 17.17 -40.83
N MET A 135 28.33 17.28 -39.52
CA MET A 135 29.51 17.90 -38.95
C MET A 135 30.59 16.86 -38.60
N ILE A 136 31.84 17.32 -38.54
CA ILE A 136 33.02 16.55 -38.11
C ILE A 136 33.78 17.42 -37.11
N HIS A 137 34.16 16.89 -35.95
CA HIS A 137 34.75 17.62 -34.83
C HIS A 137 36.26 17.87 -34.98
N ARG A 138 37.00 16.90 -35.53
CA ARG A 138 38.44 16.88 -35.83
C ARG A 138 39.44 16.98 -34.66
N ASP A 139 39.12 17.69 -33.57
CA ASP A 139 39.96 17.79 -32.37
C ASP A 139 39.32 17.16 -31.13
N LEU A 140 38.71 15.98 -31.31
CA LEU A 140 38.18 15.19 -30.22
C LEU A 140 39.33 14.65 -29.34
N LYS A 141 39.41 15.14 -28.10
CA LYS A 141 40.41 14.75 -27.09
C LYS A 141 39.79 14.80 -25.68
N PRO A 142 40.36 14.14 -24.65
CA PRO A 142 39.76 14.09 -23.30
C PRO A 142 39.55 15.45 -22.60
N VAL A 143 40.22 16.51 -23.06
CA VAL A 143 40.04 17.88 -22.54
C VAL A 143 38.80 18.56 -23.15
N ASN A 144 38.38 18.14 -24.35
CA ASN A 144 37.23 18.69 -25.10
C ASN A 144 35.94 17.88 -24.85
N ILE A 145 36.02 16.91 -23.93
CA ILE A 145 34.89 16.13 -23.42
C ILE A 145 34.71 16.53 -21.96
N PHE A 146 33.58 17.16 -21.66
CA PHE A 146 33.23 17.71 -20.36
C PHE A 146 32.28 16.79 -19.60
N LEU A 147 32.30 16.87 -18.27
CA LEU A 147 31.42 16.10 -17.39
C LEU A 147 30.54 17.04 -16.56
N ASP A 148 29.22 16.85 -16.64
CA ASP A 148 28.27 17.66 -15.88
C ASP A 148 28.17 17.23 -14.41
N LEU A 149 27.35 17.96 -13.63
CA LEU A 149 27.03 17.66 -12.23
C LEU A 149 26.64 16.19 -11.98
N ASN A 150 25.90 15.59 -12.90
CA ASN A 150 25.37 14.23 -12.80
C ASN A 150 26.32 13.16 -13.35
N ASP A 151 27.52 13.55 -13.78
CA ASP A 151 28.50 12.71 -14.47
C ASP A 151 28.13 12.32 -15.92
N HIS A 152 27.30 13.13 -16.59
CA HIS A 152 26.99 12.95 -18.01
C HIS A 152 27.97 13.68 -18.91
N VAL A 153 28.19 13.10 -20.10
CA VAL A 153 29.12 13.59 -21.12
C VAL A 153 28.53 14.77 -21.91
N LYS A 154 29.33 15.82 -22.08
CA LYS A 154 29.09 16.88 -23.07
C LYS A 154 30.33 17.06 -23.95
N ILE A 155 30.15 17.05 -25.27
CA ILE A 155 31.23 17.29 -26.24
C ILE A 155 31.26 18.80 -26.55
N GLY A 156 32.43 19.42 -26.52
CA GLY A 156 32.61 20.86 -26.76
C GLY A 156 33.93 21.18 -27.46
N ASP A 157 34.21 22.48 -27.64
CA ASP A 157 35.33 22.99 -28.44
C ASP A 157 35.30 22.55 -29.91
N PHE A 158 34.33 23.10 -30.64
CA PHE A 158 34.17 22.93 -32.09
C PHE A 158 35.06 23.87 -32.92
N GLY A 159 36.12 24.47 -32.34
CA GLY A 159 36.94 25.49 -33.01
C GLY A 159 37.61 25.02 -34.31
N LEU A 160 37.75 23.69 -34.49
CA LEU A 160 38.35 23.05 -35.66
C LEU A 160 37.34 22.19 -36.46
N ALA A 161 36.06 22.32 -36.15
CA ALA A 161 35.00 21.53 -36.77
C ALA A 161 34.72 21.94 -38.22
N THR A 162 34.12 21.03 -39.00
CA THR A 162 33.73 21.29 -40.39
C THR A 162 32.38 20.71 -40.72
N THR A 163 31.82 21.09 -41.87
CA THR A 163 30.73 20.36 -42.52
C THR A 163 31.26 19.45 -43.63
N ASN A 164 30.58 18.33 -43.87
CA ASN A 164 30.92 17.36 -44.93
C ASN A 164 30.82 17.93 -46.37
N ILE A 165 30.36 19.18 -46.53
CA ILE A 165 29.94 19.78 -47.80
C ILE A 165 31.13 20.04 -48.76
N LEU A 166 32.34 20.28 -48.25
CA LEU A 166 33.55 20.46 -49.08
C LEU A 166 33.96 19.20 -49.89
N THR A 167 33.30 18.06 -49.69
CA THR A 167 33.64 16.79 -50.37
C THR A 167 32.76 16.49 -51.60
N LYS A 168 31.83 17.39 -51.97
CA LYS A 168 30.83 17.16 -53.04
C LYS A 168 30.85 18.17 -54.21
N THR A 169 31.98 18.79 -54.52
CA THR A 169 32.20 19.42 -55.84
C THR A 169 32.55 18.34 -56.89
N GLY A 170 31.61 17.40 -57.08
CA GLY A 170 31.80 16.16 -57.83
C GLY A 170 30.48 15.43 -58.10
N GLU A 171 29.67 16.01 -58.99
CA GLU A 171 28.51 15.42 -59.70
C GLU A 171 27.16 15.15 -58.97
N VAL A 172 26.12 15.26 -59.79
CA VAL A 172 24.72 14.81 -59.66
C VAL A 172 23.79 15.52 -58.66
N SER A 173 23.24 16.66 -59.11
CA SER A 173 21.85 17.05 -58.81
C SER A 173 20.93 16.59 -59.96
N THR A 174 19.82 15.90 -59.64
CA THR A 174 18.90 15.31 -60.63
C THR A 174 17.68 16.19 -60.94
N ASN A 175 17.54 16.64 -62.21
CA ASN A 175 16.31 17.09 -62.89
C ASN A 175 15.54 18.30 -62.27
N SER A 176 14.95 19.28 -62.98
CA SER A 176 14.62 19.58 -64.39
C SER A 176 14.18 21.09 -64.43
N LYS A 177 14.00 21.84 -65.52
CA LYS A 177 13.94 21.64 -66.99
C LYS A 177 14.09 23.00 -67.69
N ASN A 178 14.68 23.04 -68.90
CA ASN A 178 14.68 24.15 -69.89
C ASN A 178 15.37 25.46 -69.44
N THR A 179 16.17 26.16 -70.25
CA THR A 179 16.05 26.41 -71.70
C THR A 179 17.44 26.55 -72.36
N GLN A 180 17.56 26.30 -73.67
CA GLN A 180 18.76 26.60 -74.49
C GLN A 180 18.84 28.13 -74.73
N GLU A 181 19.98 28.82 -74.84
CA GLU A 181 21.12 28.62 -75.76
C GLU A 181 22.42 29.31 -75.25
N ASN A 182 23.56 28.82 -75.75
CA ASN A 182 24.91 29.43 -75.89
C ASN A 182 25.26 30.74 -75.14
N GLU A 183 26.36 30.71 -74.36
CA GLU A 183 27.61 31.41 -74.74
C GLU A 183 28.86 30.95 -73.98
N LYS A 184 30.05 31.36 -74.44
CA LYS A 184 31.39 30.87 -74.03
C LYS A 184 32.00 31.70 -72.90
N ILE A 185 32.58 31.05 -71.88
CA ILE A 185 33.61 31.61 -70.99
C ILE A 185 34.58 30.45 -70.66
N ILE A 186 35.67 30.24 -71.41
CA ILE A 186 37.01 30.84 -71.24
C ILE A 186 37.57 30.66 -69.81
N TRP A 187 38.58 29.79 -69.70
CA TRP A 187 39.48 29.69 -68.54
C TRP A 187 40.24 31.00 -68.31
N SER A 188 40.25 31.49 -67.07
CA SER A 188 41.24 32.46 -66.56
C SER A 188 41.88 31.89 -65.29
N PRO A 189 43.20 31.60 -65.30
CA PRO A 189 43.90 31.06 -64.14
C PRO A 189 44.40 32.19 -63.24
N GLU A 190 43.62 32.56 -62.21
CA GLU A 190 44.09 33.48 -61.18
C GLU A 190 44.55 32.72 -59.93
N VAL A 191 45.78 33.03 -59.52
CA VAL A 191 46.51 32.39 -58.43
C VAL A 191 46.00 32.95 -57.10
N GLY A 192 44.95 32.33 -56.57
CA GLY A 192 44.48 32.55 -55.20
C GLY A 192 45.10 31.51 -54.25
N ASP A 193 45.76 31.98 -53.19
CA ASP A 193 46.50 31.16 -52.23
C ASP A 193 45.57 30.30 -51.33
N GLY A 194 45.22 29.12 -51.85
CA GLY A 194 44.23 28.21 -51.27
C GLY A 194 44.74 27.39 -50.08
N SER A 195 44.88 28.04 -48.93
CA SER A 195 44.85 27.53 -47.55
C SER A 195 45.24 26.04 -47.31
N LEU A 196 46.40 25.85 -46.68
CA LEU A 196 46.95 24.58 -46.19
C LEU A 196 46.19 24.03 -44.96
N THR A 197 44.90 23.73 -45.06
CA THR A 197 44.06 23.16 -43.98
C THR A 197 44.37 21.69 -43.62
N GLY A 198 45.57 21.20 -43.92
CA GLY A 198 45.98 19.79 -43.80
C GLY A 198 46.66 19.40 -42.49
N HIS A 199 46.98 20.33 -41.59
CA HIS A 199 47.72 20.05 -40.35
C HIS A 199 47.03 20.67 -39.14
N VAL A 200 45.90 20.09 -38.74
CA VAL A 200 45.03 20.67 -37.70
C VAL A 200 44.54 19.57 -36.76
N GLY A 201 44.70 19.78 -35.44
CA GLY A 201 44.30 18.86 -34.37
C GLY A 201 45.46 18.40 -33.48
N THR A 202 45.14 17.97 -32.26
CA THR A 202 46.12 17.54 -31.25
C THR A 202 46.82 16.27 -31.69
N ALA A 203 48.10 16.39 -32.06
CA ALA A 203 48.85 15.42 -32.88
C ALA A 203 48.88 13.95 -32.43
N LEU A 204 48.48 13.63 -31.19
CA LEU A 204 48.37 12.25 -30.66
C LEU A 204 47.04 11.56 -30.94
N TYR A 205 45.94 12.30 -31.13
CA TYR A 205 44.61 11.76 -31.40
C TYR A 205 44.28 11.77 -32.89
N THR A 206 44.89 12.70 -33.64
CA THR A 206 44.71 12.88 -35.08
C THR A 206 44.90 11.59 -35.88
N ALA A 207 43.88 11.26 -36.68
CA ALA A 207 43.85 10.10 -37.57
C ALA A 207 44.95 10.16 -38.66
N PRO A 208 45.56 9.02 -39.05
CA PRO A 208 46.71 8.99 -39.96
C PRO A 208 46.41 9.50 -41.38
N GLU A 209 45.14 9.47 -41.80
CA GLU A 209 44.69 10.05 -43.07
C GLU A 209 44.75 11.58 -43.12
N LEU A 210 44.79 12.28 -41.97
CA LEU A 210 44.89 13.73 -41.90
C LEU A 210 46.34 14.23 -42.01
N THR A 211 47.33 13.44 -41.60
CA THR A 211 48.77 13.82 -41.63
C THR A 211 49.50 13.37 -42.90
N SER A 212 48.80 12.82 -43.89
CA SER A 212 49.40 12.35 -45.15
C SER A 212 49.34 13.45 -46.23
N ASN A 213 50.48 13.82 -46.82
CA ASN A 213 50.66 14.92 -47.79
C ASN A 213 49.98 14.73 -49.18
N LEU A 214 48.92 13.94 -49.27
CA LEU A 214 48.06 13.80 -50.45
C LEU A 214 46.72 14.48 -50.14
N LYS A 215 46.04 15.03 -51.16
CA LYS A 215 44.68 15.59 -51.01
C LYS A 215 43.67 14.47 -50.80
N THR A 216 43.70 13.83 -49.64
CA THR A 216 42.80 12.73 -49.26
C THR A 216 41.48 13.30 -48.73
N ILE A 217 40.38 12.87 -49.33
CA ILE A 217 39.03 13.20 -48.87
C ILE A 217 38.78 12.43 -47.57
N TYR A 218 38.80 13.13 -46.43
CA TYR A 218 38.45 12.57 -45.12
C TYR A 218 36.94 12.70 -44.86
N ASN A 219 36.43 11.89 -43.93
CA ASN A 219 35.03 11.83 -43.55
C ASN A 219 34.89 11.74 -42.02
N GLN A 220 33.66 11.63 -41.51
CA GLN A 220 33.36 11.57 -40.07
C GLN A 220 34.05 10.43 -39.28
N LYS A 221 34.68 9.46 -39.96
CA LYS A 221 35.44 8.39 -39.28
C LYS A 221 36.76 8.87 -38.67
N VAL A 222 37.22 10.10 -38.95
CA VAL A 222 38.38 10.67 -38.23
C VAL A 222 38.13 10.79 -36.73
N ASP A 223 36.93 11.21 -36.32
CA ASP A 223 36.57 11.33 -34.90
C ASP A 223 36.43 9.96 -34.23
N ILE A 224 36.04 8.94 -35.00
CA ILE A 224 36.01 7.52 -34.58
C ILE A 224 37.41 6.98 -34.30
N TYR A 225 38.45 7.47 -34.99
CA TYR A 225 39.84 7.12 -34.67
C TYR A 225 40.30 7.79 -33.37
N SER A 226 40.04 9.08 -33.21
CA SER A 226 40.32 9.82 -31.96
C SER A 226 39.64 9.16 -30.75
N LEU A 227 38.39 8.71 -30.91
CA LEU A 227 37.64 7.93 -29.92
C LEU A 227 38.34 6.62 -29.52
N GLY A 228 39.03 5.95 -30.45
CA GLY A 228 39.82 4.74 -30.15
C GLY A 228 41.01 4.99 -29.24
N ILE A 229 41.67 6.14 -29.38
CA ILE A 229 42.74 6.58 -28.47
C ILE A 229 42.17 6.94 -27.09
N ILE A 230 41.02 7.64 -27.07
CA ILE A 230 40.33 8.04 -25.83
C ILE A 230 39.87 6.81 -25.04
N LEU A 231 39.28 5.81 -25.69
CA LEU A 231 38.85 4.56 -25.04
C LEU A 231 40.03 3.81 -24.41
N PHE A 232 41.19 3.75 -25.09
CA PHE A 232 42.39 3.16 -24.48
C PHE A 232 42.77 3.87 -23.17
N GLU A 233 42.77 5.21 -23.16
CA GLU A 233 43.11 5.98 -21.96
C GLU A 233 42.08 5.85 -20.83
N MET A 234 40.79 5.70 -21.16
CA MET A 234 39.76 5.42 -20.15
C MET A 234 39.96 4.05 -19.47
N CYS A 235 40.56 3.08 -20.18
CA CYS A 235 40.73 1.70 -19.72
C CYS A 235 42.14 1.35 -19.20
N TYR A 236 43.07 2.31 -19.17
CA TYR A 236 44.46 2.08 -18.79
C TYR A 236 44.90 2.97 -17.62
N VAL A 237 45.96 2.56 -16.91
CA VAL A 237 46.49 3.30 -15.76
C VAL A 237 46.92 4.73 -16.16
N PRO A 238 46.74 5.75 -15.29
CA PRO A 238 47.10 7.13 -15.59
C PRO A 238 48.58 7.27 -15.96
N LEU A 239 48.84 7.78 -17.16
CA LEU A 239 50.16 8.00 -17.73
C LEU A 239 50.82 9.23 -17.09
N LYS A 240 51.62 9.03 -16.04
CA LYS A 240 52.16 10.10 -15.19
C LYS A 240 53.18 11.01 -15.86
N THR A 241 53.97 10.50 -16.82
CA THR A 241 54.92 11.35 -17.57
C THR A 241 54.53 11.51 -19.03
N GLN A 242 54.84 12.68 -19.59
CA GLN A 242 54.61 12.97 -21.00
C GLN A 242 55.41 12.03 -21.92
N MET A 243 56.61 11.58 -21.52
CA MET A 243 57.41 10.64 -22.31
C MET A 243 56.80 9.24 -22.38
N GLU A 244 56.29 8.69 -21.27
CA GLU A 244 55.56 7.41 -21.26
C GLU A 244 54.31 7.50 -22.15
N ARG A 245 53.55 8.60 -22.01
CA ARG A 245 52.38 8.91 -22.81
C ARG A 245 52.69 8.94 -24.31
N MET A 246 53.72 9.69 -24.72
CA MET A 246 54.16 9.75 -26.12
C MET A 246 54.54 8.37 -26.64
N LYS A 247 55.31 7.59 -25.87
CA LYS A 247 55.76 6.25 -26.26
C LYS A 247 54.60 5.27 -26.45
N ILE A 248 53.66 5.21 -25.50
CA ILE A 248 52.53 4.28 -25.51
C ILE A 248 51.53 4.64 -26.60
N LEU A 249 51.12 5.91 -26.70
CA LEU A 249 50.17 6.34 -27.72
C LEU A 249 50.76 6.24 -29.14
N THR A 250 52.07 6.44 -29.32
CA THR A 250 52.74 6.18 -30.62
C THR A 250 52.68 4.70 -31.00
N GLY A 251 52.80 3.78 -30.03
CA GLY A 251 52.66 2.33 -30.26
C GLY A 251 51.26 1.91 -30.70
N LEU A 252 50.22 2.56 -30.18
CA LEU A 252 48.83 2.32 -30.60
C LEU A 252 48.53 2.84 -32.02
N ARG A 253 49.27 3.84 -32.48
CA ARG A 253 49.14 4.45 -33.81
C ARG A 253 49.94 3.74 -34.90
N LEU A 254 50.54 2.59 -34.61
CA LEU A 254 51.14 1.74 -35.64
C LEU A 254 50.04 1.01 -36.43
N LYS A 255 50.32 0.65 -37.69
CA LYS A 255 49.39 -0.12 -38.56
C LYS A 255 48.92 -1.42 -37.89
N GLU A 256 49.79 -2.05 -37.12
CA GLU A 256 49.44 -3.10 -36.17
C GLU A 256 49.43 -2.49 -34.77
N VAL A 257 48.24 -2.35 -34.17
CA VAL A 257 48.07 -1.69 -32.86
C VAL A 257 48.84 -2.46 -31.77
N CYS A 258 49.90 -1.84 -31.23
CA CYS A 258 50.73 -2.39 -30.16
C CYS A 258 50.30 -1.87 -28.79
N PHE A 259 49.61 -2.73 -28.02
CA PHE A 259 49.25 -2.45 -26.63
C PHE A 259 50.45 -2.66 -25.68
N PRO A 260 50.54 -1.92 -24.55
CA PRO A 260 51.49 -2.18 -23.47
C PRO A 260 51.43 -3.62 -22.94
N ALA A 261 52.53 -4.11 -22.37
CA ALA A 261 52.65 -5.48 -21.87
C ALA A 261 51.81 -5.75 -20.61
N ASP A 262 51.51 -4.69 -19.87
CA ASP A 262 50.73 -4.61 -18.63
C ASP A 262 49.24 -4.31 -18.87
N PHE A 263 48.81 -4.08 -20.12
CA PHE A 263 47.39 -3.94 -20.45
C PHE A 263 46.66 -5.28 -20.23
N ASN A 264 45.70 -5.32 -19.29
CA ASN A 264 45.05 -6.56 -18.86
C ASN A 264 44.06 -7.11 -19.92
N ARG A 265 44.59 -7.85 -20.90
CA ARG A 265 43.83 -8.46 -22.01
C ARG A 265 42.75 -9.46 -21.59
N LYS A 266 42.75 -9.96 -20.33
CA LYS A 266 41.72 -10.88 -19.84
C LYS A 266 40.47 -10.17 -19.37
N GLU A 267 40.62 -9.03 -18.67
CA GLU A 267 39.50 -8.23 -18.19
C GLU A 267 39.00 -7.25 -19.27
N CYS A 268 39.92 -6.64 -20.01
CA CYS A 268 39.60 -5.64 -21.05
C CYS A 268 39.42 -6.25 -22.46
N HIS A 269 39.00 -7.52 -22.59
CA HIS A 269 38.99 -8.22 -23.88
C HIS A 269 38.04 -7.57 -24.91
N LYS A 270 36.84 -7.13 -24.48
CA LYS A 270 35.89 -6.42 -25.35
C LYS A 270 36.45 -5.09 -25.82
N GLN A 271 37.10 -4.36 -24.90
CA GLN A 271 37.73 -3.08 -25.12
C GLN A 271 38.95 -3.21 -26.07
N GLU A 272 39.74 -4.28 -25.98
CA GLU A 272 40.83 -4.53 -26.94
C GLU A 272 40.30 -4.69 -28.38
N ILE A 273 39.24 -5.49 -28.56
CA ILE A 273 38.58 -5.66 -29.88
C ILE A 273 38.07 -4.31 -30.39
N LEU A 274 37.41 -3.54 -29.51
CA LEU A 274 36.82 -2.25 -29.84
C LEU A 274 37.90 -1.22 -30.23
N ILE A 275 38.97 -1.07 -29.44
CA ILE A 275 40.11 -0.19 -29.74
C ILE A 275 40.77 -0.57 -31.07
N ARG A 276 40.97 -1.87 -31.35
CA ARG A 276 41.51 -2.33 -32.65
C ARG A 276 40.58 -2.01 -33.83
N TRP A 277 39.27 -2.03 -33.63
CA TRP A 277 38.28 -1.70 -34.66
C TRP A 277 38.24 -0.18 -34.94
N LEU A 278 38.34 0.64 -33.89
CA LEU A 278 38.38 2.11 -33.97
C LEU A 278 39.69 2.64 -34.56
N LEU A 279 40.84 2.07 -34.16
CA LEU A 279 42.18 2.47 -34.63
C LEU A 279 42.58 1.87 -35.99
N ASN A 280 41.63 1.28 -36.72
CA ASN A 280 41.91 0.74 -38.04
C ASN A 280 42.33 1.87 -39.01
N HIS A 281 43.51 1.72 -39.62
CA HIS A 281 44.04 2.68 -40.59
C HIS A 281 43.29 2.64 -41.93
N ASP A 282 42.56 1.55 -42.21
CA ASP A 282 41.66 1.45 -43.35
C ASP A 282 40.31 2.08 -43.00
N VAL A 283 40.06 3.29 -43.52
CA VAL A 283 38.84 4.08 -43.31
C VAL A 283 37.58 3.33 -43.75
N ALA A 284 37.67 2.40 -44.71
CA ALA A 284 36.53 1.59 -45.11
C ALA A 284 36.12 0.59 -44.02
N LYS A 285 37.10 0.05 -43.27
CA LYS A 285 36.90 -0.98 -42.23
C LYS A 285 36.63 -0.44 -40.82
N ARG A 286 36.96 0.82 -40.56
CA ARG A 286 36.61 1.54 -39.32
C ARG A 286 35.07 1.75 -39.26
N PRO A 287 34.39 1.59 -38.12
CA PRO A 287 32.93 1.74 -38.07
C PRO A 287 32.47 3.20 -38.25
N THR A 288 31.18 3.38 -38.54
CA THR A 288 30.45 4.62 -38.26
C THR A 288 29.95 4.65 -36.82
N SER A 289 29.59 5.83 -36.32
CA SER A 289 28.99 5.99 -34.98
C SER A 289 27.67 5.22 -34.82
N GLU A 290 26.87 5.08 -35.89
CA GLU A 290 25.61 4.31 -35.86
C GLU A 290 25.86 2.79 -35.79
N GLU A 291 26.78 2.27 -36.61
CA GLU A 291 27.20 0.86 -36.57
C GLU A 291 27.79 0.49 -35.18
N LEU A 292 28.50 1.42 -34.55
CA LEU A 292 29.08 1.25 -33.23
C LEU A 292 28.00 1.13 -32.13
N LEU A 293 26.96 1.97 -32.15
CA LEU A 293 25.83 1.92 -31.21
C LEU A 293 24.96 0.68 -31.33
N GLN A 294 24.94 0.06 -32.53
CA GLN A 294 24.21 -1.18 -32.82
C GLN A 294 25.02 -2.46 -32.48
N SER A 295 26.32 -2.34 -32.20
CA SER A 295 27.19 -3.49 -31.95
C SER A 295 27.01 -4.09 -30.54
N GLU A 296 27.06 -5.42 -30.42
CA GLU A 296 27.04 -6.14 -29.13
C GLU A 296 28.26 -5.87 -28.23
N LEU A 297 29.26 -5.14 -28.75
CA LEU A 297 30.46 -4.72 -28.03
C LEU A 297 30.22 -3.46 -27.17
N VAL A 298 29.17 -2.70 -27.46
CA VAL A 298 28.75 -1.50 -26.72
C VAL A 298 27.56 -1.85 -25.82
N PRO A 299 27.50 -1.39 -24.55
CA PRO A 299 26.37 -1.68 -23.67
C PRO A 299 25.04 -1.16 -24.26
N PRO A 300 23.90 -1.81 -23.94
CA PRO A 300 22.59 -1.35 -24.38
C PRO A 300 22.25 0.03 -23.79
N PRO A 301 21.41 0.83 -24.46
CA PRO A 301 21.02 2.14 -23.95
C PRO A 301 20.31 2.00 -22.60
N VAL A 302 20.82 2.71 -21.59
CA VAL A 302 20.15 2.84 -20.29
C VAL A 302 18.93 3.74 -20.51
N VAL A 303 17.76 3.13 -20.69
CA VAL A 303 16.50 3.88 -20.83
C VAL A 303 16.26 4.65 -19.54
N GLU A 304 16.41 5.98 -19.60
CA GLU A 304 16.11 6.87 -18.49
C GLU A 304 14.72 6.56 -17.91
N GLU A 305 14.67 6.44 -16.59
CA GLU A 305 13.44 6.14 -15.85
C GLU A 305 12.33 7.18 -16.14
N GLU A 306 12.71 8.41 -16.54
CA GLU A 306 11.82 9.48 -16.96
C GLU A 306 11.13 9.19 -18.31
N LYS A 307 11.88 8.81 -19.35
CA LYS A 307 11.33 8.40 -20.67
C LYS A 307 10.38 7.21 -20.53
N MET A 308 10.70 6.25 -19.66
CA MET A 308 9.82 5.12 -19.35
C MET A 308 8.54 5.57 -18.60
N ARG A 309 8.67 6.47 -17.60
CA ARG A 309 7.52 7.07 -16.90
C ARG A 309 6.61 7.86 -17.84
N GLU A 310 7.17 8.57 -18.81
CA GLU A 310 6.41 9.31 -19.83
C GLU A 310 5.64 8.38 -20.78
N MET A 311 6.29 7.32 -21.28
CA MET A 311 5.64 6.27 -22.06
C MET A 311 4.47 5.62 -21.30
N PHE A 312 4.63 5.32 -20.00
CA PHE A 312 3.53 4.80 -19.18
C PHE A 312 2.42 5.84 -18.99
N ARG A 313 2.74 7.11 -18.73
CA ARG A 313 1.73 8.20 -18.64
C ARG A 313 0.92 8.33 -19.92
N HIS A 314 1.57 8.32 -21.09
CA HIS A 314 0.89 8.37 -22.38
C HIS A 314 -0.01 7.14 -22.58
N THR A 315 0.51 5.93 -22.32
CA THR A 315 -0.25 4.67 -22.44
C THR A 315 -1.48 4.64 -21.52
N LEU A 316 -1.35 5.10 -20.27
CA LEU A 316 -2.44 5.13 -19.29
C LEU A 316 -3.44 6.29 -19.50
N SER A 317 -3.10 7.30 -20.30
CA SER A 317 -3.96 8.46 -20.57
C SER A 317 -5.19 8.11 -21.43
N ASN A 318 -5.10 7.08 -22.27
CA ASN A 318 -6.15 6.71 -23.22
C ASN A 318 -6.37 5.19 -23.22
N THR A 319 -7.50 4.78 -22.63
CA THR A 319 -7.89 3.36 -22.49
C THR A 319 -8.23 2.66 -23.82
N GLN A 320 -8.31 3.39 -24.93
CA GLN A 320 -8.58 2.81 -26.25
C GLN A 320 -7.33 2.36 -27.00
N LEU A 321 -6.14 2.79 -26.57
CA LEU A 321 -4.86 2.44 -27.17
C LEU A 321 -4.63 0.91 -27.20
N LYS A 322 -3.92 0.43 -28.23
CA LYS A 322 -3.59 -1.01 -28.34
C LYS A 322 -2.59 -1.42 -27.26
N GLU A 323 -1.67 -0.51 -26.96
CA GLU A 323 -0.62 -0.58 -25.95
C GLU A 323 -1.25 -0.71 -24.55
N TYR A 324 -2.29 0.08 -24.26
CA TYR A 324 -3.08 -0.04 -23.04
C TYR A 324 -3.76 -1.41 -22.94
N LYS A 325 -4.48 -1.84 -23.99
CA LYS A 325 -5.17 -3.13 -24.02
C LYS A 325 -4.21 -4.31 -23.85
N TYR A 326 -3.03 -4.23 -24.46
CA TYR A 326 -1.95 -5.20 -24.29
C TYR A 326 -1.45 -5.23 -22.84
N LEU A 327 -1.15 -4.07 -22.25
CA LEU A 327 -0.71 -3.96 -20.85
C LEU A 327 -1.74 -4.58 -19.88
N ILE A 328 -3.02 -4.25 -20.03
CA ILE A 328 -4.10 -4.81 -19.20
C ILE A 328 -4.20 -6.33 -19.40
N ALA A 329 -4.14 -6.83 -20.65
CA ALA A 329 -4.15 -8.27 -20.92
C ALA A 329 -2.94 -8.98 -20.29
N SER A 330 -1.74 -8.39 -20.36
CA SER A 330 -0.53 -8.91 -19.70
C SER A 330 -0.66 -8.95 -18.18
N CYS A 331 -1.33 -7.98 -17.54
CA CYS A 331 -1.63 -8.05 -16.11
C CYS A 331 -2.51 -9.25 -15.74
N PHE A 332 -3.52 -9.59 -16.56
CA PHE A 332 -4.37 -10.77 -16.33
C PHE A 332 -3.71 -12.10 -16.68
N GLN A 333 -2.56 -12.11 -17.36
CA GLN A 333 -1.77 -13.31 -17.68
C GLN A 333 -0.68 -13.61 -16.65
N GLN A 334 -0.53 -12.81 -15.59
CA GLN A 334 0.48 -13.03 -14.57
C GLN A 334 0.23 -14.35 -13.81
N PRO A 335 1.24 -15.24 -13.67
CA PRO A 335 1.06 -16.49 -12.95
C PRO A 335 0.95 -16.25 -11.45
N VAL A 336 -0.04 -16.88 -10.80
CA VAL A 336 -0.14 -16.90 -9.34
C VAL A 336 0.86 -17.92 -8.80
N THR A 337 1.72 -17.50 -7.87
CA THR A 337 2.65 -18.42 -7.19
C THR A 337 1.91 -19.24 -6.13
N ALA A 338 2.34 -20.50 -5.92
CA ALA A 338 1.74 -21.35 -4.88
C ALA A 338 1.82 -20.74 -3.46
N ALA A 339 2.82 -19.89 -3.20
CA ALA A 339 2.91 -19.13 -1.95
C ALA A 339 1.77 -18.11 -1.83
N GLN A 340 1.49 -17.32 -2.88
CA GLN A 340 0.37 -16.37 -2.89
C GLN A 340 -0.96 -17.09 -2.68
N ASP A 341 -1.21 -18.16 -3.43
CA ASP A 341 -2.43 -18.98 -3.37
C ASP A 341 -2.71 -19.50 -1.95
N ILE A 342 -1.72 -20.16 -1.33
CA ILE A 342 -1.83 -20.67 0.06
C ILE A 342 -2.02 -19.52 1.07
N THR A 343 -1.30 -18.41 0.91
CA THR A 343 -1.41 -17.29 1.87
C THR A 343 -2.72 -16.52 1.77
N TYR A 344 -3.38 -16.53 0.61
CA TYR A 344 -4.60 -15.76 0.36
C TYR A 344 -5.70 -16.13 1.38
N ASP A 345 -5.97 -17.43 1.53
CA ASP A 345 -7.06 -17.97 2.35
C ASP A 345 -6.69 -18.24 3.83
N MET A 346 -5.44 -18.02 4.25
CA MET A 346 -4.97 -18.32 5.61
C MET A 346 -5.76 -17.63 6.75
N ASN A 347 -6.58 -16.63 6.43
CA ASN A 347 -7.42 -15.91 7.40
C ASN A 347 -8.92 -16.25 7.31
N VAL A 348 -9.34 -17.16 6.41
CA VAL A 348 -10.75 -17.48 6.13
C VAL A 348 -11.26 -18.66 6.97
N VAL A 349 -10.36 -19.56 7.41
CA VAL A 349 -10.72 -20.76 8.16
C VAL A 349 -11.18 -20.43 9.60
N ILE A 350 -12.48 -20.59 9.86
CA ILE A 350 -13.09 -20.36 11.18
C ILE A 350 -13.12 -21.69 11.97
N PRO A 351 -12.53 -21.76 13.18
CA PRO A 351 -12.73 -22.90 14.08
C PRO A 351 -14.16 -22.96 14.63
N ASN A 352 -14.72 -24.17 14.79
CA ASN A 352 -16.07 -24.43 15.35
C ASN A 352 -17.23 -23.75 14.58
N ILE A 353 -17.27 -23.97 13.26
CA ILE A 353 -18.27 -23.43 12.33
C ILE A 353 -19.72 -23.66 12.81
N THR A 354 -20.07 -24.88 13.26
CA THR A 354 -21.46 -25.27 13.59
C THR A 354 -22.11 -24.40 14.67
N LYS A 355 -21.48 -24.27 15.85
CA LYS A 355 -21.99 -23.43 16.95
C LYS A 355 -22.02 -21.95 16.59
N SER A 356 -21.06 -21.47 15.81
CA SER A 356 -21.03 -20.08 15.32
C SER A 356 -22.16 -19.79 14.33
N LEU A 357 -22.48 -20.74 13.43
CA LEU A 357 -23.56 -20.61 12.46
C LEU A 357 -24.95 -20.60 13.11
N GLN A 358 -25.22 -21.46 14.10
CA GLN A 358 -26.53 -21.48 14.78
C GLN A 358 -26.86 -20.12 15.43
N LEU A 359 -25.91 -19.57 16.20
CA LEU A 359 -26.06 -18.24 16.80
C LEU A 359 -26.18 -17.14 15.74
N PHE A 360 -25.43 -17.24 14.64
CA PHE A 360 -25.54 -16.33 13.50
C PHE A 360 -26.93 -16.35 12.87
N HIS A 361 -27.50 -17.53 12.63
CA HIS A 361 -28.86 -17.69 12.09
C HIS A 361 -29.93 -17.13 13.02
N TYR A 362 -29.85 -17.44 14.32
CA TYR A 362 -30.78 -16.91 15.33
C TYR A 362 -30.79 -15.38 15.35
N VAL A 363 -29.62 -14.74 15.50
CA VAL A 363 -29.52 -13.28 15.54
C VAL A 363 -29.97 -12.65 14.21
N LYS A 364 -29.62 -13.26 13.07
CA LYS A 364 -30.03 -12.80 11.73
C LYS A 364 -31.55 -12.80 11.56
N GLU A 365 -32.22 -13.89 11.94
CA GLU A 365 -33.68 -14.00 11.82
C GLU A 365 -34.41 -13.10 12.83
N THR A 366 -33.91 -12.92 14.06
CA THR A 366 -34.45 -11.94 15.01
C THR A 366 -34.40 -10.51 14.45
N VAL A 367 -33.24 -10.08 13.92
CA VAL A 367 -33.08 -8.75 13.30
C VAL A 367 -33.99 -8.58 12.08
N LYS A 368 -34.06 -9.61 11.21
CA LYS A 368 -34.94 -9.62 10.04
C LYS A 368 -36.41 -9.50 10.41
N ASN A 369 -36.88 -10.18 11.45
CA ASN A 369 -38.28 -10.11 11.89
C ASN A 369 -38.64 -8.70 12.38
N ILE A 370 -37.73 -8.03 13.11
CA ILE A 370 -37.92 -6.64 13.54
C ILE A 370 -37.96 -5.70 12.33
N PHE A 371 -37.08 -5.89 11.33
CA PHE A 371 -37.14 -5.08 10.10
C PHE A 371 -38.47 -5.25 9.33
N HIS A 372 -39.07 -6.45 9.33
CA HIS A 372 -40.42 -6.65 8.75
C HIS A 372 -41.52 -5.99 9.58
N LEU A 373 -41.42 -5.99 10.92
CA LEU A 373 -42.37 -5.29 11.81
C LEU A 373 -42.48 -3.80 11.46
N HIS A 374 -41.35 -3.17 11.11
CA HIS A 374 -41.27 -1.77 10.66
C HIS A 374 -41.55 -1.57 9.16
N GLY A 375 -42.07 -2.59 8.47
CA GLY A 375 -42.43 -2.52 7.05
C GLY A 375 -41.24 -2.43 6.10
N GLY A 376 -40.04 -2.83 6.54
CA GLY A 376 -38.85 -2.90 5.69
C GLY A 376 -38.92 -4.05 4.69
N GLN A 377 -38.65 -3.76 3.42
CA GLN A 377 -38.59 -4.75 2.35
C GLN A 377 -37.14 -5.17 2.07
N ASN A 378 -36.91 -6.45 1.79
CA ASN A 378 -35.57 -6.93 1.42
C ASN A 378 -35.18 -6.37 0.04
N LEU A 379 -34.11 -5.57 -0.04
CA LEU A 379 -33.60 -5.05 -1.31
C LEU A 379 -32.08 -5.10 -1.37
N SER A 380 -31.58 -6.05 -2.16
CA SER A 380 -30.19 -6.14 -2.56
C SER A 380 -29.83 -5.12 -3.65
N THR A 381 -28.58 -4.67 -3.64
CA THR A 381 -28.03 -3.79 -4.68
C THR A 381 -26.92 -4.50 -5.46
N PRO A 382 -26.61 -4.10 -6.72
CA PRO A 382 -25.51 -4.71 -7.47
C PRO A 382 -24.18 -4.67 -6.71
N LEU A 383 -23.48 -5.81 -6.65
CA LEU A 383 -22.25 -5.98 -5.87
C LEU A 383 -21.12 -5.07 -6.34
N LEU A 384 -20.94 -4.89 -7.66
CA LEU A 384 -19.87 -4.07 -8.20
C LEU A 384 -20.32 -2.62 -8.37
N LEU A 385 -19.70 -1.72 -7.61
CA LEU A 385 -19.91 -0.28 -7.71
C LEU A 385 -18.83 0.36 -8.60
N PRO A 386 -19.17 1.21 -9.59
CA PRO A 386 -18.17 2.04 -10.29
C PRO A 386 -17.42 2.95 -9.30
N LYS A 387 -16.18 3.34 -9.63
CA LYS A 387 -15.35 4.24 -8.79
C LYS A 387 -16.16 5.41 -8.23
N SER A 388 -16.22 5.51 -6.90
CA SER A 388 -17.06 6.47 -6.17
C SER A 388 -16.21 7.40 -5.30
N LYS A 389 -16.51 8.71 -5.37
CA LYS A 389 -15.85 9.77 -4.58
C LYS A 389 -15.93 9.53 -3.06
N TYR A 390 -16.90 8.72 -2.61
CA TYR A 390 -17.07 8.35 -1.20
C TYR A 390 -16.10 7.27 -0.72
N TYR A 391 -15.56 6.46 -1.63
CA TYR A 391 -14.60 5.38 -1.33
C TYR A 391 -13.14 5.77 -1.65
N ASP A 392 -12.92 6.82 -2.46
CA ASP A 392 -11.58 7.25 -2.86
C ASP A 392 -10.66 7.61 -1.68
N ALA A 393 -11.22 8.08 -0.56
CA ALA A 393 -10.48 8.42 0.66
C ALA A 393 -10.44 7.30 1.72
N ILE A 394 -10.86 6.08 1.37
CA ILE A 394 -10.86 4.92 2.28
C ILE A 394 -9.81 3.92 1.81
N ASP A 395 -8.68 3.86 2.51
CA ASP A 395 -7.56 2.96 2.20
C ASP A 395 -7.97 1.47 2.24
N SER A 396 -8.97 1.11 3.04
CA SER A 396 -9.48 -0.27 3.17
C SER A 396 -10.56 -0.64 2.14
N CYS A 397 -10.84 0.20 1.13
CA CYS A 397 -11.80 -0.14 0.08
C CYS A 397 -11.14 -0.99 -1.01
N VAL A 398 -11.67 -2.22 -1.21
CA VAL A 398 -11.22 -3.13 -2.27
C VAL A 398 -11.57 -2.56 -3.64
N LYS A 399 -10.54 -2.34 -4.47
CA LYS A 399 -10.65 -1.83 -5.84
C LYS A 399 -10.30 -2.95 -6.82
N LEU A 400 -11.18 -3.20 -7.78
CA LEU A 400 -11.05 -4.26 -8.78
C LEU A 400 -10.95 -3.63 -10.18
N MET A 401 -10.15 -4.24 -11.04
CA MET A 401 -10.00 -3.82 -12.44
C MET A 401 -10.75 -4.79 -13.35
N THR A 402 -11.54 -4.28 -14.28
CA THR A 402 -12.19 -5.10 -15.32
C THR A 402 -11.22 -5.39 -16.48
N HIS A 403 -11.58 -6.34 -17.35
CA HIS A 403 -10.84 -6.59 -18.61
C HIS A 403 -10.74 -5.35 -19.52
N SER A 404 -11.64 -4.37 -19.37
CA SER A 404 -11.63 -3.08 -20.07
C SER A 404 -10.74 -2.02 -19.39
N GLY A 405 -10.00 -2.39 -18.33
CA GLY A 405 -9.20 -1.48 -17.51
C GLY A 405 -10.01 -0.51 -16.64
N SER A 406 -11.33 -0.72 -16.54
CA SER A 406 -12.22 0.13 -15.74
C SER A 406 -12.18 -0.27 -14.27
N ILE A 407 -12.10 0.73 -13.38
CA ILE A 407 -12.03 0.49 -11.94
C ILE A 407 -13.43 0.40 -11.34
N THR A 408 -13.73 -0.75 -10.74
CA THR A 408 -14.89 -1.00 -9.88
C THR A 408 -14.43 -1.20 -8.44
N SER A 409 -15.37 -1.23 -7.50
CA SER A 409 -15.12 -1.41 -6.08
C SER A 409 -16.18 -2.31 -5.47
N LEU A 410 -15.78 -3.14 -4.51
CA LEU A 410 -16.70 -3.89 -3.66
C LEU A 410 -17.31 -2.97 -2.60
N PRO A 411 -18.50 -3.27 -2.06
CA PRO A 411 -19.15 -2.44 -1.06
C PRO A 411 -18.35 -2.45 0.25
N HIS A 412 -17.86 -1.29 0.66
CA HIS A 412 -17.28 -1.07 1.99
C HIS A 412 -18.37 -0.86 3.07
N ASP A 413 -19.54 -0.38 2.63
CA ASP A 413 -20.82 -0.29 3.33
C ASP A 413 -21.97 -0.56 2.36
N LEU A 414 -23.19 -0.81 2.88
CA LEU A 414 -24.38 -1.07 2.06
C LEU A 414 -25.15 0.19 1.65
N ARG A 415 -24.72 1.39 2.06
CA ARG A 415 -25.48 2.63 1.91
C ARG A 415 -25.09 3.41 0.65
N VAL A 416 -23.80 3.46 0.29
CA VAL A 416 -23.34 4.16 -0.92
C VAL A 416 -23.96 3.54 -2.18
N SER A 417 -23.98 2.21 -2.28
CA SER A 417 -24.62 1.48 -3.39
C SER A 417 -26.13 1.73 -3.45
N PHE A 418 -26.80 1.83 -2.30
CA PHE A 418 -28.23 2.11 -2.22
C PHE A 418 -28.59 3.56 -2.56
N ALA A 419 -27.84 4.55 -2.08
CA ALA A 419 -28.07 5.95 -2.45
C ALA A 419 -27.92 6.18 -3.96
N ARG A 420 -26.95 5.50 -4.60
CA ARG A 420 -26.85 5.44 -6.06
C ARG A 420 -28.09 4.78 -6.69
N TYR A 421 -28.54 3.63 -6.17
CA TYR A 421 -29.72 2.94 -6.68
C TYR A 421 -31.00 3.79 -6.59
N VAL A 422 -31.21 4.50 -5.48
CA VAL A 422 -32.35 5.41 -5.27
C VAL A 422 -32.32 6.57 -6.27
N ALA A 423 -31.17 7.22 -6.45
CA ALA A 423 -31.00 8.30 -7.42
C ALA A 423 -31.16 7.85 -8.88
N TRP A 424 -30.65 6.66 -9.23
CA TRP A 424 -30.76 6.11 -10.59
C TRP A 424 -32.20 5.72 -10.93
N ASN A 425 -32.94 5.14 -10.00
CA ASN A 425 -34.33 4.69 -10.21
C ASN A 425 -35.40 5.73 -9.82
N ASN A 426 -35.00 6.94 -9.41
CA ASN A 426 -35.90 8.03 -8.98
C ASN A 426 -36.86 7.65 -7.82
N ILE A 427 -36.43 6.78 -6.90
CA ILE A 427 -37.29 6.21 -5.83
C ILE A 427 -37.62 7.28 -4.77
N THR A 428 -38.88 7.71 -4.68
CA THR A 428 -39.35 8.76 -3.75
C THR A 428 -39.73 8.27 -2.36
N PHE A 429 -40.22 7.03 -2.25
CA PHE A 429 -40.61 6.40 -0.99
C PHE A 429 -40.22 4.93 -0.99
N LEU A 430 -39.46 4.50 0.02
CA LEU A 430 -39.07 3.11 0.21
C LEU A 430 -38.60 2.88 1.65
N ARG A 431 -39.09 1.83 2.28
CA ARG A 431 -38.52 1.26 3.50
C ARG A 431 -37.80 -0.03 3.11
N ARG A 432 -36.47 -0.06 3.22
CA ARG A 432 -35.68 -1.26 2.89
C ARG A 432 -34.89 -1.78 4.07
N TYR A 433 -34.58 -3.07 4.00
CA TYR A 433 -33.46 -3.64 4.73
C TYR A 433 -32.57 -4.45 3.78
N ALA A 434 -31.31 -4.63 4.16
CA ALA A 434 -30.36 -5.52 3.49
C ALA A 434 -29.46 -6.18 4.55
N ILE A 435 -29.24 -7.49 4.44
CA ILE A 435 -28.33 -8.25 5.31
C ILE A 435 -27.31 -8.93 4.40
N GLU A 436 -26.22 -8.23 4.13
CA GLU A 436 -25.24 -8.57 3.09
C GLU A 436 -23.80 -8.48 3.60
N ARG A 437 -22.86 -8.94 2.77
CA ARG A 437 -21.42 -8.87 3.05
C ARG A 437 -20.84 -7.54 2.56
N VAL A 438 -20.02 -6.92 3.39
CA VAL A 438 -19.17 -5.79 3.04
C VAL A 438 -17.71 -6.19 3.16
N TYR A 439 -16.87 -5.63 2.29
CA TYR A 439 -15.50 -6.09 2.07
C TYR A 439 -14.49 -5.01 2.48
N ARG A 440 -13.50 -5.40 3.28
CA ARG A 440 -12.46 -4.48 3.76
C ARG A 440 -11.07 -5.07 3.56
N GLU A 441 -10.24 -4.38 2.80
CA GLU A 441 -8.87 -4.78 2.54
C GLU A 441 -7.97 -4.52 3.77
N LYS A 442 -6.97 -5.38 3.97
CA LYS A 442 -5.93 -5.17 4.98
C LYS A 442 -4.84 -4.29 4.37
N LYS A 443 -4.05 -3.60 5.22
CA LYS A 443 -2.86 -2.86 4.77
C LYS A 443 -1.75 -3.74 4.15
N VAL A 444 -1.88 -5.06 4.25
CA VAL A 444 -1.02 -6.04 3.58
C VAL A 444 -1.81 -6.59 2.40
N PHE A 445 -1.40 -6.21 1.19
CA PHE A 445 -2.01 -6.64 -0.07
C PHE A 445 -1.76 -8.13 -0.34
N GLY A 446 -2.57 -8.75 -1.19
CA GLY A 446 -2.43 -10.16 -1.59
C GLY A 446 -3.08 -11.18 -0.64
N PHE A 447 -3.86 -10.75 0.34
CA PHE A 447 -4.68 -11.61 1.22
C PHE A 447 -6.16 -11.49 0.87
N HIS A 448 -6.96 -12.52 1.17
CA HIS A 448 -8.41 -12.44 1.04
C HIS A 448 -8.96 -11.24 1.82
N PRO A 449 -9.73 -10.32 1.19
CA PRO A 449 -10.35 -9.20 1.87
C PRO A 449 -11.21 -9.68 3.05
N ARG A 450 -11.27 -8.91 4.13
CA ARG A 450 -12.11 -9.28 5.27
C ARG A 450 -13.58 -9.12 4.90
N GLU A 451 -14.30 -10.24 4.83
CA GLU A 451 -15.76 -10.24 4.79
C GLU A 451 -16.32 -9.87 6.18
N LEU A 452 -17.36 -9.05 6.19
CA LEU A 452 -18.12 -8.64 7.37
C LEU A 452 -19.61 -8.61 7.03
N TYR A 453 -20.47 -9.01 7.95
CA TYR A 453 -21.91 -8.91 7.76
C TYR A 453 -22.47 -7.59 8.31
N GLU A 454 -23.11 -6.83 7.43
CA GLU A 454 -23.79 -5.57 7.75
C GLU A 454 -25.30 -5.75 7.56
N CYS A 455 -26.07 -5.44 8.60
CA CYS A 455 -27.53 -5.32 8.54
C CYS A 455 -27.88 -3.84 8.40
N ALA A 456 -28.20 -3.41 7.18
CA ALA A 456 -28.67 -2.06 6.90
C ALA A 456 -30.21 -1.99 6.94
N PHE A 457 -30.75 -0.93 7.53
CA PHE A 457 -32.15 -0.53 7.41
C PHE A 457 -32.20 0.95 7.00
N ASP A 458 -32.91 1.26 5.92
CA ASP A 458 -32.99 2.60 5.36
C ASP A 458 -34.43 2.99 5.01
N VAL A 459 -34.79 4.24 5.30
CA VAL A 459 -36.10 4.83 5.01
C VAL A 459 -35.89 6.04 4.11
N VAL A 460 -36.44 5.98 2.89
CA VAL A 460 -36.51 7.06 1.91
C VAL A 460 -37.92 7.65 1.90
N THR A 461 -38.03 8.97 1.94
CA THR A 461 -39.30 9.71 1.90
C THR A 461 -39.18 10.99 1.04
N PRO A 462 -40.28 11.56 0.53
CA PRO A 462 -40.24 12.82 -0.22
C PRO A 462 -40.12 14.08 0.67
N ASN A 463 -40.27 13.96 2.00
CA ASN A 463 -40.46 15.11 2.90
C ASN A 463 -39.23 15.34 3.80
N PRO A 464 -38.27 16.23 3.43
CA PRO A 464 -37.05 16.43 4.20
C PRO A 464 -37.27 17.02 5.61
N GLY A 465 -38.42 17.63 5.89
CA GLY A 465 -38.74 18.18 7.23
C GLY A 465 -39.27 17.16 8.26
N ASN A 466 -39.44 15.88 7.90
CA ASN A 466 -39.97 14.89 8.83
C ASN A 466 -38.85 14.22 9.64
N PHE A 467 -38.78 14.50 10.95
CA PHE A 467 -37.81 13.91 11.89
C PHE A 467 -38.33 12.69 12.66
N VAL A 468 -39.54 12.19 12.34
CA VAL A 468 -40.09 10.98 12.95
C VAL A 468 -39.31 9.74 12.49
N THR A 469 -38.89 9.69 11.22
CA THR A 469 -38.09 8.59 10.66
C THR A 469 -36.71 8.46 11.31
N ASP A 470 -36.12 9.57 11.75
CA ASP A 470 -34.84 9.58 12.45
C ASP A 470 -34.99 8.94 13.84
N ALA A 471 -36.09 9.23 14.54
CA ALA A 471 -36.41 8.61 15.82
C ALA A 471 -36.82 7.13 15.69
N GLU A 472 -37.56 6.77 14.63
CA GLU A 472 -37.91 5.39 14.28
C GLU A 472 -36.65 4.52 14.06
N VAL A 473 -35.67 5.03 13.31
CA VAL A 473 -34.37 4.36 13.10
C VAL A 473 -33.59 4.17 14.42
N LEU A 474 -33.70 5.09 15.38
CA LEU A 474 -33.13 4.90 16.71
C LEU A 474 -33.89 3.84 17.53
N PHE A 475 -35.22 3.80 17.40
CA PHE A 475 -36.08 2.85 18.09
C PHE A 475 -35.91 1.39 17.61
N ILE A 476 -35.70 1.17 16.31
CA ILE A 476 -35.42 -0.15 15.74
C ILE A 476 -34.21 -0.83 16.43
N VAL A 477 -33.15 -0.08 16.74
CA VAL A 477 -31.98 -0.63 17.44
C VAL A 477 -32.27 -0.91 18.92
N ASN A 478 -33.12 -0.09 19.55
CA ASN A 478 -33.62 -0.34 20.91
C ASN A 478 -34.42 -1.66 20.97
N GLU A 479 -35.28 -1.93 19.99
CA GLU A 479 -35.98 -3.22 19.91
C GLU A 479 -35.05 -4.40 19.61
N ILE A 480 -34.07 -4.27 18.71
CA ILE A 480 -33.10 -5.35 18.44
C ILE A 480 -32.33 -5.74 19.71
N VAL A 481 -31.92 -4.76 20.52
CA VAL A 481 -31.24 -5.00 21.80
C VAL A 481 -32.19 -5.61 22.83
N ASN A 482 -33.45 -5.17 22.88
CA ASN A 482 -34.45 -5.71 23.82
C ASN A 482 -34.95 -7.12 23.43
N ALA A 483 -34.92 -7.48 22.15
CA ALA A 483 -35.27 -8.82 21.67
C ALA A 483 -34.18 -9.86 21.99
N LEU A 484 -32.91 -9.45 22.07
CA LEU A 484 -31.76 -10.34 22.29
C LEU A 484 -31.43 -10.46 23.79
N PRO A 485 -31.68 -11.62 24.44
CA PRO A 485 -31.58 -11.74 25.91
C PRO A 485 -30.19 -11.41 26.46
N GLY A 486 -29.12 -11.91 25.84
CA GLY A 486 -27.73 -11.66 26.25
C GLY A 486 -27.25 -10.20 26.13
N LEU A 487 -28.10 -9.29 25.63
CA LEU A 487 -27.85 -7.86 25.59
C LEU A 487 -28.59 -7.07 26.68
N LYS A 488 -29.75 -7.55 27.18
CA LYS A 488 -30.62 -6.81 28.13
C LYS A 488 -29.88 -6.28 29.37
N ASN A 489 -28.90 -7.02 29.87
CA ASN A 489 -28.12 -6.70 31.07
C ASN A 489 -26.91 -5.77 30.81
N LYS A 490 -26.72 -5.27 29.58
CA LYS A 490 -25.56 -4.42 29.20
C LYS A 490 -25.94 -2.94 29.14
N LYS A 491 -24.94 -2.07 29.36
CA LYS A 491 -25.11 -0.62 29.25
C LYS A 491 -24.93 -0.16 27.81
N PHE A 492 -25.97 0.49 27.28
CA PHE A 492 -25.97 1.11 25.95
C PHE A 492 -26.03 2.63 26.04
N PHE A 493 -25.33 3.27 25.11
CA PHE A 493 -25.33 4.71 24.92
C PHE A 493 -25.55 5.03 23.45
N ILE A 494 -26.40 6.01 23.16
CA ILE A 494 -26.53 6.61 21.83
C ILE A 494 -25.69 7.87 21.81
N ARG A 495 -24.64 7.90 20.98
CA ARG A 495 -23.94 9.15 20.63
C ARG A 495 -24.65 9.79 19.44
N LEU A 496 -25.18 11.00 19.60
CA LEU A 496 -25.77 11.80 18.54
C LEU A 496 -24.90 13.00 18.17
N ASN A 497 -24.93 13.38 16.90
CA ASN A 497 -24.33 14.61 16.38
C ASN A 497 -25.12 15.12 15.16
N HIS A 498 -24.81 16.33 14.69
CA HIS A 498 -25.43 16.91 13.50
C HIS A 498 -24.37 17.52 12.58
N THR A 499 -24.49 17.29 11.28
CA THR A 499 -23.53 17.83 10.29
C THR A 499 -23.50 19.37 10.27
N SER A 500 -24.63 20.04 10.54
CA SER A 500 -24.65 21.51 10.66
C SER A 500 -23.91 22.02 11.89
N LEU A 501 -23.86 21.25 12.99
CA LEU A 501 -23.09 21.62 14.19
C LEU A 501 -21.59 21.53 13.90
N LEU A 502 -21.14 20.47 13.23
CA LEU A 502 -19.76 20.35 12.75
C LEU A 502 -19.38 21.55 11.86
N LYS A 503 -20.18 21.85 10.84
CA LYS A 503 -19.96 23.01 9.95
C LYS A 503 -19.92 24.33 10.74
N ALA A 504 -20.83 24.53 11.69
CA ALA A 504 -20.87 25.72 12.53
C ALA A 504 -19.62 25.89 13.40
N VAL A 505 -19.10 24.81 13.98
CA VAL A 505 -17.84 24.84 14.75
C VAL A 505 -16.66 25.20 13.82
N LEU A 506 -16.55 24.55 12.66
CA LEU A 506 -15.47 24.83 11.70
C LEU A 506 -15.50 26.28 11.19
N LEU A 507 -16.69 26.80 10.83
CA LEU A 507 -16.88 28.20 10.42
C LEU A 507 -16.56 29.18 11.55
N HIS A 508 -16.85 28.85 12.82
CA HIS A 508 -16.47 29.67 13.97
C HIS A 508 -14.93 29.73 14.16
N CYS A 509 -14.24 28.64 13.85
CA CYS A 509 -12.77 28.56 13.89
C CYS A 509 -12.08 29.18 12.66
N GLY A 510 -12.84 29.70 11.68
CA GLY A 510 -12.33 30.37 10.48
C GLY A 510 -12.15 29.46 9.25
N ILE A 511 -12.57 28.20 9.31
CA ILE A 511 -12.43 27.23 8.22
C ILE A 511 -13.65 27.31 7.31
N LYS A 512 -13.49 27.83 6.09
CA LYS A 512 -14.56 27.94 5.08
C LYS A 512 -14.55 26.82 4.05
N ASP A 513 -13.41 26.60 3.39
CA ASP A 513 -13.35 25.75 2.18
C ASP A 513 -12.59 24.42 2.37
N ARG A 514 -11.96 24.22 3.54
CA ARG A 514 -11.12 23.03 3.86
C ARG A 514 -11.74 22.09 4.89
N HIS A 515 -13.08 21.97 4.93
CA HIS A 515 -13.75 21.13 5.93
C HIS A 515 -13.32 19.65 5.85
N ASN A 516 -13.15 19.11 4.64
CA ASN A 516 -12.82 17.70 4.43
C ASN A 516 -11.43 17.30 4.97
N ASP A 517 -10.43 18.16 4.80
CA ASP A 517 -9.06 17.89 5.26
C ASP A 517 -9.02 17.89 6.79
N VAL A 518 -9.73 18.84 7.40
CA VAL A 518 -9.88 18.94 8.86
C VAL A 518 -10.67 17.76 9.42
N PHE A 519 -11.73 17.29 8.75
CA PHE A 519 -12.44 16.07 9.16
C PHE A 519 -11.55 14.82 9.12
N ASN A 520 -10.72 14.65 8.09
CA ASN A 520 -9.77 13.54 8.01
C ASN A 520 -8.76 13.63 9.18
N ILE A 521 -8.13 14.80 9.40
CA ILE A 521 -7.15 15.02 10.48
C ILE A 521 -7.76 14.76 11.87
N LEU A 522 -9.01 15.15 12.11
CA LEU A 522 -9.70 14.93 13.38
C LEU A 522 -10.23 13.50 13.55
N SER A 523 -10.49 12.77 12.46
CA SER A 523 -10.79 11.33 12.51
C SER A 523 -9.55 10.55 12.95
N ASP A 524 -8.41 10.80 12.31
CA ASP A 524 -7.10 10.22 12.65
C ASP A 524 -6.69 10.49 14.11
N ALA A 525 -7.04 11.67 14.64
CA ALA A 525 -6.83 12.02 16.04
C ALA A 525 -7.54 11.05 17.00
N LYS A 526 -8.75 10.59 16.63
CA LYS A 526 -9.58 9.71 17.46
C LYS A 526 -9.12 8.25 17.43
N GLU A 527 -8.37 7.84 16.41
CA GLU A 527 -7.81 6.47 16.30
C GLU A 527 -6.48 6.27 17.05
N GLY A 528 -5.87 7.34 17.58
CA GLY A 528 -4.76 7.24 18.53
C GLY A 528 -3.49 8.05 18.21
N LYS A 529 -3.52 8.99 17.25
CA LYS A 529 -2.42 9.95 17.07
C LYS A 529 -2.31 10.89 18.28
N VAL A 530 -1.08 11.31 18.61
CA VAL A 530 -0.84 12.20 19.76
C VAL A 530 -1.43 13.60 19.46
N LYS A 531 -2.17 14.20 20.41
CA LYS A 531 -2.82 15.51 20.24
C LYS A 531 -1.90 16.60 19.65
N LEU A 532 -0.60 16.55 19.98
CA LEU A 532 0.42 17.46 19.46
C LEU A 532 0.59 17.36 17.92
N GLN A 533 0.61 16.15 17.35
CA GLN A 533 0.77 15.95 15.90
C GLN A 533 -0.43 16.50 15.12
N VAL A 534 -1.63 16.31 15.67
CA VAL A 534 -2.90 16.84 15.14
C VAL A 534 -2.89 18.36 15.21
N LYS A 535 -2.44 18.94 16.32
CA LYS A 535 -2.26 20.39 16.49
C LYS A 535 -1.29 20.96 15.43
N THR A 536 -0.15 20.31 15.18
CA THR A 536 0.79 20.73 14.11
C THR A 536 0.16 20.71 12.72
N HIS A 537 -0.64 19.69 12.38
CA HIS A 537 -1.34 19.61 11.08
C HIS A 537 -2.46 20.66 10.94
N LEU A 538 -3.11 21.06 12.04
CA LEU A 538 -4.09 22.14 12.01
C LEU A 538 -3.41 23.52 11.88
N ILE A 539 -2.24 23.71 12.50
CA ILE A 539 -1.42 24.93 12.32
C ILE A 539 -0.93 25.05 10.86
N SER A 540 -0.47 23.97 10.23
CA SER A 540 -0.03 24.02 8.82
C SER A 540 -1.16 24.31 7.82
N LEU A 541 -2.42 24.09 8.21
CA LEU A 541 -3.60 24.54 7.45
C LEU A 541 -3.93 26.04 7.62
N GLY A 542 -3.15 26.78 8.42
CA GLY A 542 -3.30 28.22 8.63
C GLY A 542 -4.19 28.61 9.81
N LEU A 543 -4.43 27.70 10.77
CA LEU A 543 -5.29 27.96 11.92
C LEU A 543 -4.53 28.54 13.12
N SER A 544 -5.12 29.55 13.77
CA SER A 544 -4.55 30.16 14.97
C SER A 544 -4.72 29.26 16.20
N ASP A 545 -3.80 29.38 17.16
CA ASP A 545 -3.78 28.52 18.35
C ASP A 545 -5.06 28.60 19.18
N ASN A 546 -5.66 29.79 19.24
CA ASN A 546 -6.94 30.05 19.90
C ASN A 546 -8.11 29.35 19.16
N SER A 547 -8.12 29.37 17.83
CA SER A 547 -9.11 28.64 17.02
C SER A 547 -8.98 27.13 17.20
N ILE A 548 -7.75 26.60 17.29
CA ILE A 548 -7.51 25.17 17.51
C ILE A 548 -7.92 24.76 18.94
N THR A 549 -7.62 25.58 19.95
CA THR A 549 -8.01 25.31 21.35
C THR A 549 -9.54 25.34 21.51
N THR A 550 -10.22 26.30 20.90
CA THR A 550 -11.70 26.34 20.90
C THR A 550 -12.32 25.19 20.11
N LEU A 551 -11.71 24.77 18.99
CA LEU A 551 -12.10 23.58 18.23
C LEU A 551 -12.03 22.30 19.09
N PHE A 552 -10.89 22.03 19.73
CA PHE A 552 -10.73 20.86 20.61
C PHE A 552 -11.70 20.90 21.78
N ASN A 553 -11.86 22.04 22.44
CA ASN A 553 -12.82 22.18 23.54
C ASN A 553 -14.25 21.81 23.12
N LEU A 554 -14.71 22.26 21.94
CA LEU A 554 -16.06 21.96 21.46
C LEU A 554 -16.23 20.52 20.93
N ILE A 555 -15.18 19.92 20.38
CA ILE A 555 -15.18 18.56 19.80
C ILE A 555 -15.05 17.47 20.85
N GLU A 556 -14.25 17.68 21.90
CA GLU A 556 -14.03 16.70 22.97
C GLU A 556 -15.17 16.62 24.01
N MET A 557 -16.14 17.55 23.97
CA MET A 557 -17.31 17.52 24.86
C MET A 557 -18.31 16.41 24.47
N GLU A 558 -18.41 15.33 25.24
CA GLU A 558 -19.53 14.38 25.17
C GLU A 558 -20.44 14.58 26.41
N ASN A 559 -21.68 15.07 26.24
CA ASN A 559 -22.58 15.40 27.36
C ASN A 559 -24.08 15.37 26.97
N THR A 560 -24.98 15.55 27.95
CA THR A 560 -26.43 15.66 27.72
C THR A 560 -26.83 16.95 26.97
N PHE A 561 -27.97 16.92 26.28
CA PHE A 561 -28.47 18.04 25.45
C PHE A 561 -28.40 19.42 26.12
N PRO A 562 -28.86 19.63 27.37
CA PRO A 562 -28.85 20.96 27.99
C PRO A 562 -27.44 21.53 28.17
N LYS A 563 -26.45 20.67 28.48
CA LYS A 563 -25.06 21.08 28.67
C LYS A 563 -24.39 21.46 27.35
N ILE A 564 -24.60 20.68 26.29
CA ILE A 564 -24.09 21.01 24.95
C ILE A 564 -24.77 22.27 24.40
N MET A 565 -26.09 22.43 24.58
CA MET A 565 -26.79 23.67 24.24
C MET A 565 -26.20 24.89 24.97
N SER A 566 -25.73 24.71 26.21
CA SER A 566 -25.07 25.76 27.00
C SER A 566 -23.66 26.08 26.48
N ALA A 567 -22.86 25.07 26.13
CA ALA A 567 -21.53 25.27 25.53
C ALA A 567 -21.61 25.97 24.16
N PHE A 568 -22.58 25.61 23.32
CA PHE A 568 -22.80 26.22 22.01
C PHE A 568 -23.34 27.66 22.06
N GLN A 569 -23.67 28.21 23.24
CA GLN A 569 -24.04 29.62 23.39
C GLN A 569 -22.93 30.58 22.92
N ILE A 570 -21.65 30.16 22.98
CA ILE A 570 -20.51 30.92 22.45
C ILE A 570 -20.65 31.19 20.94
N ILE A 571 -21.28 30.26 20.21
CA ILE A 571 -21.55 30.37 18.77
C ILE A 571 -22.91 31.07 18.54
N THR A 572 -23.96 30.64 19.24
CA THR A 572 -25.35 31.05 18.93
C THR A 572 -25.72 32.45 19.43
N ARG A 573 -24.98 33.01 20.40
CA ARG A 573 -25.15 34.40 20.88
C ARG A 573 -24.62 35.45 19.89
N LYS A 574 -23.67 35.10 19.00
CA LYS A 574 -23.22 36.01 17.93
C LYS A 574 -24.38 36.22 16.94
N LYS A 575 -24.81 37.48 16.74
CA LYS A 575 -25.89 37.82 15.80
C LYS A 575 -25.42 37.64 14.35
N SER A 576 -26.30 37.07 13.52
CA SER A 576 -26.22 37.09 12.05
C SER A 576 -25.00 36.46 11.35
N THR A 577 -24.22 35.58 12.01
CA THR A 577 -23.22 34.77 11.31
C THR A 577 -23.81 33.45 10.81
N GLU A 578 -23.34 32.95 9.66
CA GLU A 578 -23.71 31.64 9.10
C GLU A 578 -23.49 30.49 10.11
N ALA A 579 -22.39 30.52 10.86
CA ALA A 579 -22.14 29.59 11.96
C ALA A 579 -23.24 29.63 13.04
N SER A 580 -23.80 30.81 13.35
CA SER A 580 -24.88 30.97 14.33
C SER A 580 -26.21 30.40 13.82
N THR A 581 -26.51 30.51 12.52
CA THR A 581 -27.74 29.93 11.94
C THR A 581 -27.65 28.40 11.87
N LEU A 582 -26.55 27.85 11.36
CA LEU A 582 -26.32 26.40 11.28
C LEU A 582 -26.27 25.71 12.66
N ALA A 583 -25.72 26.41 13.67
CA ALA A 583 -25.72 25.92 15.05
C ALA A 583 -27.14 25.89 15.66
N LYS A 584 -27.94 26.93 15.45
CA LYS A 584 -29.33 26.99 15.93
C LYS A 584 -30.18 25.90 15.28
N GLN A 585 -30.06 25.73 13.96
CA GLN A 585 -30.73 24.68 13.21
C GLN A 585 -30.39 23.29 13.78
N GLY A 586 -29.10 22.95 13.87
CA GLY A 586 -28.68 21.61 14.32
C GLY A 586 -29.07 21.30 15.77
N LEU A 587 -29.05 22.29 16.67
CA LEU A 587 -29.55 22.12 18.03
C LEU A 587 -31.08 21.95 18.07
N GLN A 588 -31.83 22.65 17.22
CA GLN A 588 -33.29 22.53 17.15
C GLN A 588 -33.72 21.17 16.57
N GLU A 589 -33.09 20.73 15.49
CA GLU A 589 -33.36 19.43 14.86
C GLU A 589 -33.02 18.27 15.80
N LEU A 590 -31.84 18.28 16.45
CA LEU A 590 -31.50 17.29 17.47
C LEU A 590 -32.49 17.29 18.65
N LYS A 591 -33.00 18.45 19.08
CA LYS A 591 -34.01 18.52 20.14
C LYS A 591 -35.29 17.77 19.74
N ILE A 592 -35.78 18.01 18.52
CA ILE A 592 -36.99 17.36 18.00
C ILE A 592 -36.78 15.85 17.90
N ILE A 593 -35.62 15.41 17.37
CA ILE A 593 -35.28 13.99 17.26
C ILE A 593 -35.24 13.31 18.63
N ILE A 594 -34.61 13.94 19.64
CA ILE A 594 -34.53 13.38 21.00
C ILE A 594 -35.94 13.27 21.61
N GLN A 595 -36.76 14.32 21.51
CA GLN A 595 -38.14 14.31 22.03
C GLN A 595 -39.00 13.24 21.34
N ASN A 596 -38.84 13.04 20.03
CA ASN A 596 -39.53 11.98 19.29
C ASN A 596 -39.05 10.57 19.72
N ALA A 597 -37.75 10.39 19.94
CA ALA A 597 -37.18 9.11 20.39
C ALA A 597 -37.60 8.75 21.82
N GLU A 598 -37.64 9.74 22.71
CA GLU A 598 -38.19 9.59 24.07
C GLU A 598 -39.68 9.21 24.02
N ALA A 599 -40.47 9.86 23.15
CA ALA A 599 -41.90 9.55 22.97
C ALA A 599 -42.16 8.15 22.38
N LEU A 600 -41.24 7.61 21.58
CA LEU A 600 -41.30 6.22 21.08
C LEU A 600 -40.85 5.17 22.12
N GLY A 601 -40.32 5.58 23.28
CA GLY A 601 -39.85 4.64 24.31
C GLY A 601 -38.43 4.10 24.09
N VAL A 602 -37.53 4.93 23.54
CA VAL A 602 -36.09 4.61 23.50
C VAL A 602 -35.51 4.72 24.92
N ASN A 603 -35.08 3.58 25.48
CA ASN A 603 -34.65 3.49 26.88
C ASN A 603 -33.14 3.73 27.09
N PHE A 604 -32.42 4.19 26.06
CA PHE A 604 -30.97 4.37 26.10
C PHE A 604 -30.55 5.78 26.53
N ASN A 605 -29.40 5.87 27.21
CA ASN A 605 -28.80 7.15 27.54
C ASN A 605 -28.32 7.86 26.27
N VAL A 606 -29.00 8.95 25.90
CA VAL A 606 -28.62 9.79 24.76
C VAL A 606 -27.57 10.82 25.19
N VAL A 607 -26.42 10.80 24.51
CA VAL A 607 -25.29 11.70 24.71
C VAL A 607 -25.01 12.41 23.39
N ILE A 608 -24.83 13.73 23.43
CA ILE A 608 -24.44 14.51 22.25
C ILE A 608 -22.92 14.63 22.24
N ALA A 609 -22.33 14.26 21.11
CA ALA A 609 -20.90 14.20 20.88
C ALA A 609 -20.58 14.97 19.58
N PRO A 610 -20.29 16.29 19.64
CA PRO A 610 -19.92 17.09 18.47
C PRO A 610 -18.68 16.53 17.76
N GLY A 611 -17.79 15.83 18.46
CA GLY A 611 -16.67 15.06 17.90
C GLY A 611 -17.00 13.67 17.36
N LEU A 612 -18.26 13.38 17.02
CA LEU A 612 -18.63 12.19 16.24
C LEU A 612 -18.39 12.47 14.75
N LEU A 613 -17.26 11.99 14.23
CA LEU A 613 -16.79 12.18 12.86
C LEU A 613 -16.89 10.91 12.00
N PHE A 614 -17.85 10.04 12.30
CA PHE A 614 -18.04 8.78 11.56
C PHE A 614 -18.60 9.06 10.16
N ASN A 615 -17.89 8.64 9.10
CA ASN A 615 -18.30 8.74 7.69
C ASN A 615 -18.93 10.11 7.30
N VAL A 616 -18.38 11.23 7.80
CA VAL A 616 -19.01 12.58 7.65
C VAL A 616 -19.39 12.94 6.21
N ARG A 617 -18.61 12.47 5.22
CA ARG A 617 -18.88 12.68 3.78
C ARG A 617 -20.21 12.07 3.29
N GLN A 618 -20.72 11.03 3.95
CA GLN A 618 -21.96 10.34 3.58
C GLN A 618 -23.22 11.03 4.13
N TYR A 619 -23.10 11.78 5.23
CA TYR A 619 -24.25 12.32 5.96
C TYR A 619 -24.50 13.81 5.65
N SER A 620 -25.76 14.23 5.75
CA SER A 620 -26.23 15.61 5.55
C SER A 620 -27.16 16.11 6.66
N GLY A 621 -27.36 15.35 7.73
CA GLY A 621 -28.23 15.71 8.86
C GLY A 621 -27.73 15.11 10.19
N MET A 622 -28.62 14.40 10.89
CA MET A 622 -28.26 13.61 12.07
C MET A 622 -27.19 12.56 11.74
N MET A 623 -26.27 12.34 12.67
CA MET A 623 -25.39 11.18 12.73
C MET A 623 -25.57 10.51 14.09
N CYS A 624 -25.68 9.18 14.12
CA CYS A 624 -25.86 8.41 15.35
C CYS A 624 -24.89 7.23 15.43
N GLN A 625 -24.47 6.89 16.65
CA GLN A 625 -23.62 5.75 16.92
C GLN A 625 -24.06 5.05 18.21
N PHE A 626 -24.31 3.74 18.13
CA PHE A 626 -24.74 2.90 19.25
C PHE A 626 -23.54 2.18 19.84
N VAL A 627 -23.32 2.41 21.13
CA VAL A 627 -22.12 2.03 21.84
C VAL A 627 -22.48 1.14 23.03
N CYS A 628 -21.80 0.00 23.14
CA CYS A 628 -22.00 -0.99 24.21
C CYS A 628 -20.70 -1.19 25.00
N GLU A 629 -20.80 -1.36 26.32
CA GLU A 629 -19.67 -1.76 27.17
C GLU A 629 -19.40 -3.27 27.03
N LEU A 630 -18.17 -3.67 26.68
CA LEU A 630 -17.76 -5.07 26.52
C LEU A 630 -16.61 -5.45 27.47
N LYS A 631 -16.76 -6.58 28.18
CA LYS A 631 -15.87 -6.97 29.30
C LYS A 631 -14.43 -7.21 28.85
N LYS A 632 -14.21 -7.76 27.64
CA LYS A 632 -12.88 -8.18 27.16
C LYS A 632 -11.90 -7.04 26.81
N LYS A 633 -12.31 -5.76 26.74
CA LYS A 633 -11.47 -4.63 26.30
C LYS A 633 -11.19 -3.55 27.37
N ARG A 634 -11.17 -3.91 28.66
CA ARG A 634 -10.86 -2.98 29.77
C ARG A 634 -9.50 -2.23 29.68
N ARG A 635 -8.54 -2.69 28.86
CA ARG A 635 -7.25 -2.01 28.64
C ARG A 635 -7.29 -0.74 27.74
N ARG A 636 -8.40 -0.45 27.04
CA ARG A 636 -8.57 0.77 26.21
C ARG A 636 -10.01 1.33 26.26
N GLY A 637 -10.54 1.58 27.46
CA GLY A 637 -11.81 2.31 27.61
C GLY A 637 -13.10 1.53 27.30
N GLY A 638 -13.05 0.21 27.05
CA GLY A 638 -14.17 -0.73 27.23
C GLY A 638 -15.41 -0.62 26.33
N MET A 639 -15.51 0.39 25.46
CA MET A 639 -16.68 0.64 24.62
C MET A 639 -16.47 0.19 23.17
N ASP A 640 -17.42 -0.56 22.60
CA ASP A 640 -17.41 -0.96 21.18
C ASP A 640 -18.69 -0.48 20.46
N VAL A 641 -18.58 -0.24 19.16
CA VAL A 641 -19.62 0.34 18.30
C VAL A 641 -20.37 -0.80 17.60
N LEU A 642 -21.64 -0.99 17.94
CA LEU A 642 -22.47 -2.06 17.36
C LEU A 642 -23.22 -1.61 16.10
N ALA A 643 -23.74 -0.38 16.10
CA ALA A 643 -24.45 0.20 14.99
C ALA A 643 -24.07 1.67 14.78
N ALA A 644 -24.15 2.13 13.54
CA ALA A 644 -23.95 3.53 13.18
C ALA A 644 -24.87 3.93 12.02
N GLY A 645 -25.37 5.16 12.03
CA GLY A 645 -26.40 5.60 11.10
C GLY A 645 -26.50 7.12 11.03
N GLY A 646 -27.50 7.58 10.30
CA GLY A 646 -27.74 9.01 10.09
C GLY A 646 -28.51 9.29 8.82
N ARG A 647 -28.71 10.58 8.57
CA ARG A 647 -29.45 11.14 7.43
C ARG A 647 -28.50 11.55 6.32
N TYR A 648 -28.81 11.20 5.07
CA TYR A 648 -27.87 11.24 3.93
C TYR A 648 -28.47 11.78 2.62
N ASP A 649 -29.50 12.62 2.71
CA ASP A 649 -30.14 13.36 1.61
C ASP A 649 -29.15 13.92 0.58
N GLY A 650 -28.05 14.52 1.05
CA GLY A 650 -27.01 15.13 0.21
C GLY A 650 -26.24 14.14 -0.67
N MET A 651 -26.14 12.86 -0.26
CA MET A 651 -25.51 11.81 -1.07
C MET A 651 -26.42 11.37 -2.22
N ILE A 652 -27.73 11.33 -2.02
CA ILE A 652 -28.69 11.04 -3.09
C ILE A 652 -28.72 12.20 -4.10
N ALA A 653 -28.71 13.44 -3.60
CA ALA A 653 -28.64 14.64 -4.44
C ALA A 653 -27.36 14.67 -5.32
N SER A 654 -26.18 14.39 -4.74
CA SER A 654 -24.93 14.37 -5.52
C SER A 654 -24.95 13.33 -6.65
N TYR A 655 -25.56 12.17 -6.40
CA TYR A 655 -25.75 11.13 -7.39
C TYR A 655 -26.76 11.51 -8.48
N ARG A 656 -27.80 12.27 -8.15
CA ARG A 656 -28.72 12.82 -9.17
C ARG A 656 -28.04 13.87 -10.04
N ASN A 657 -27.26 14.78 -9.48
CA ASN A 657 -26.58 15.83 -10.28
C ASN A 657 -25.72 15.21 -11.42
N VAL A 658 -25.02 14.11 -11.15
CA VAL A 658 -24.24 13.36 -12.17
C VAL A 658 -25.14 12.74 -13.26
N LYS A 659 -26.39 12.37 -12.92
CA LYS A 659 -27.39 11.89 -13.89
C LYS A 659 -28.01 13.05 -14.68
N GLU A 660 -28.19 14.22 -14.08
CA GLU A 660 -28.71 15.44 -14.73
C GLU A 660 -27.68 16.06 -15.69
N GLU A 661 -26.39 16.04 -15.35
CA GLU A 661 -25.28 16.39 -16.24
C GLU A 661 -25.24 15.49 -17.50
N ALA A 662 -25.74 14.26 -17.40
CA ALA A 662 -25.80 13.30 -18.50
C ALA A 662 -27.14 13.26 -19.26
N ILE A 663 -28.26 13.61 -18.61
CA ILE A 663 -29.62 13.53 -19.17
C ILE A 663 -30.49 14.65 -18.58
N ILE A 664 -31.01 15.52 -19.44
CA ILE A 664 -31.93 16.61 -19.07
C ILE A 664 -33.24 16.04 -18.50
N LEU A 665 -33.43 16.12 -17.17
CA LEU A 665 -34.62 15.64 -16.46
C LEU A 665 -35.08 16.61 -15.33
N ASN A 666 -36.31 16.42 -14.86
CA ASN A 666 -37.06 17.40 -14.07
C ASN A 666 -36.46 17.76 -12.70
N LYS A 667 -36.49 19.06 -12.40
CA LYS A 667 -35.72 19.78 -11.37
C LYS A 667 -36.21 19.67 -9.91
N GLU A 668 -37.28 18.92 -9.62
CA GLU A 668 -38.11 19.16 -8.41
C GLU A 668 -38.27 17.98 -7.44
N LEU A 669 -37.53 16.86 -7.63
CA LEU A 669 -37.65 15.69 -6.75
C LEU A 669 -36.84 15.84 -5.46
N GLN A 670 -37.37 16.54 -4.46
CA GLN A 670 -36.81 16.47 -3.10
C GLN A 670 -37.00 15.06 -2.52
N GLN A 671 -35.91 14.48 -2.01
CA GLN A 671 -35.87 13.17 -1.38
C GLN A 671 -35.04 13.29 -0.11
N SER A 672 -35.50 12.66 0.95
CA SER A 672 -34.75 12.51 2.19
C SER A 672 -34.63 11.05 2.57
N ALA A 673 -33.46 10.68 3.06
CA ALA A 673 -33.15 9.32 3.47
C ALA A 673 -32.39 9.30 4.79
N VAL A 674 -32.86 8.43 5.69
CA VAL A 674 -32.22 8.15 6.97
C VAL A 674 -32.11 6.64 7.13
N GLY A 675 -31.01 6.17 7.74
CA GLY A 675 -30.82 4.74 7.93
C GLY A 675 -29.70 4.40 8.90
N ILE A 676 -29.61 3.12 9.23
CA ILE A 676 -28.68 2.56 10.20
C ILE A 676 -28.03 1.29 9.65
N SER A 677 -26.76 1.12 9.95
CA SER A 677 -25.94 -0.05 9.65
C SER A 677 -25.54 -0.71 10.97
N ILE A 678 -25.93 -1.96 11.17
CA ILE A 678 -25.64 -2.76 12.36
C ILE A 678 -24.62 -3.84 11.97
N SER A 679 -23.52 -3.97 12.72
CA SER A 679 -22.54 -5.03 12.47
C SER A 679 -23.02 -6.33 13.12
N LEU A 680 -23.42 -7.30 12.29
CA LEU A 680 -23.95 -8.57 12.74
C LEU A 680 -22.88 -9.38 13.50
N ASP A 681 -21.64 -9.37 13.03
CA ASP A 681 -20.51 -10.06 13.68
C ASP A 681 -20.27 -9.55 15.12
N LYS A 682 -20.34 -8.23 15.32
CA LYS A 682 -20.21 -7.61 16.65
C LYS A 682 -21.43 -7.87 17.52
N LEU A 683 -22.62 -7.91 16.95
CA LEU A 683 -23.86 -8.23 17.66
C LEU A 683 -23.82 -9.67 18.19
N ILE A 684 -23.36 -10.62 17.37
CA ILE A 684 -23.11 -12.02 17.75
C ILE A 684 -22.06 -12.12 18.85
N GLN A 685 -20.90 -11.45 18.71
CA GLN A 685 -19.89 -11.39 19.76
C GLN A 685 -20.48 -10.84 21.08
N ALA A 686 -21.29 -9.78 20.99
CA ALA A 686 -21.93 -9.17 22.15
C ALA A 686 -22.96 -10.10 22.81
N VAL A 687 -23.72 -10.90 22.06
CA VAL A 687 -24.62 -11.93 22.61
C VAL A 687 -23.82 -13.07 23.25
N GLN A 688 -22.77 -13.56 22.60
CA GLN A 688 -21.94 -14.66 23.12
C GLN A 688 -21.23 -14.31 24.44
N GLU A 689 -20.81 -13.05 24.63
CA GLU A 689 -20.28 -12.56 25.92
C GLU A 689 -21.36 -12.38 27.01
N GLY A 690 -22.64 -12.61 26.70
CA GLY A 690 -23.77 -12.48 27.62
C GLY A 690 -23.96 -13.66 28.58
N GLY A 691 -23.51 -14.87 28.20
CA GLY A 691 -23.62 -16.09 29.02
C GLY A 691 -24.98 -16.79 28.97
N ASP A 692 -26.08 -16.06 28.72
CA ASP A 692 -27.46 -16.58 28.76
C ASP A 692 -27.89 -17.41 27.52
N PHE A 693 -26.96 -18.03 26.78
CA PHE A 693 -27.30 -18.84 25.60
C PHE A 693 -27.21 -20.34 25.92
N SER A 694 -28.33 -20.93 26.30
CA SER A 694 -28.45 -22.38 26.52
C SER A 694 -28.41 -23.15 25.20
N GLU A 695 -27.56 -24.18 25.14
CA GLU A 695 -27.32 -24.99 23.93
C GLU A 695 -28.57 -25.70 23.38
N ALA A 696 -29.63 -25.83 24.19
CA ALA A 696 -30.87 -26.55 23.84
C ALA A 696 -31.86 -25.77 22.94
N THR A 697 -31.64 -24.48 22.64
CA THR A 697 -32.71 -23.60 22.13
C THR A 697 -32.69 -23.34 20.62
N THR A 698 -31.64 -23.76 19.90
CA THR A 698 -31.46 -23.39 18.47
C THR A 698 -30.89 -24.52 17.61
N SER A 699 -31.53 -25.70 17.64
CA SER A 699 -31.26 -26.73 16.65
C SER A 699 -31.74 -26.29 15.26
N ASN A 700 -30.95 -26.59 14.22
CA ASN A 700 -31.37 -26.38 12.82
C ASN A 700 -32.35 -27.47 12.33
N LEU A 701 -32.44 -28.57 13.07
CA LEU A 701 -33.32 -29.71 12.83
C LEU A 701 -34.23 -29.90 14.05
N ASP A 702 -35.51 -30.09 13.80
CA ASP A 702 -36.52 -30.42 14.82
C ASP A 702 -36.45 -31.91 15.19
N ALA A 703 -36.11 -32.77 14.23
CA ALA A 703 -35.92 -34.20 14.46
C ALA A 703 -34.89 -34.84 13.51
N VAL A 704 -34.23 -35.91 13.95
CA VAL A 704 -33.46 -36.81 13.06
C VAL A 704 -34.24 -38.08 12.81
N VAL A 705 -34.35 -38.54 11.56
CA VAL A 705 -34.85 -39.87 11.22
C VAL A 705 -33.66 -40.82 11.09
N CYS A 706 -33.65 -41.90 11.87
CA CYS A 706 -32.61 -42.92 11.85
C CYS A 706 -33.21 -44.29 11.57
N SER A 707 -32.52 -45.13 10.81
CA SER A 707 -32.92 -46.52 10.59
C SER A 707 -31.94 -47.48 11.24
N LEU A 708 -32.39 -48.28 12.20
CA LEU A 708 -31.54 -49.25 12.88
C LEU A 708 -31.57 -50.60 12.15
N GLY A 709 -30.61 -50.83 11.26
CA GLY A 709 -30.40 -52.08 10.54
C GLY A 709 -30.21 -51.93 9.02
N ASN A 710 -29.30 -52.73 8.44
CA ASN A 710 -28.83 -52.64 7.05
C ASN A 710 -29.85 -53.08 5.97
N LYS A 711 -31.14 -53.32 6.31
CA LYS A 711 -32.14 -53.89 5.39
C LYS A 711 -33.47 -53.13 5.31
N ILE A 712 -33.63 -52.01 6.02
CA ILE A 712 -34.84 -51.19 5.92
C ILE A 712 -34.93 -50.56 4.52
N ALA A 713 -36.03 -50.79 3.81
CA ALA A 713 -36.19 -50.34 2.44
C ALA A 713 -36.20 -48.80 2.36
N PRO A 714 -35.46 -48.18 1.42
CA PRO A 714 -35.34 -46.72 1.34
C PRO A 714 -36.70 -46.04 1.11
N ARG A 715 -37.65 -46.74 0.48
CA ARG A 715 -39.02 -46.25 0.23
C ARG A 715 -39.78 -45.88 1.51
N GLU A 716 -39.66 -46.66 2.59
CA GLU A 716 -40.35 -46.37 3.85
C GLU A 716 -39.73 -45.15 4.56
N ARG A 717 -38.40 -45.01 4.49
CA ARG A 717 -37.68 -43.83 5.01
C ARG A 717 -38.10 -42.56 4.26
N PHE A 718 -38.16 -42.61 2.93
CA PHE A 718 -38.56 -41.47 2.12
C PHE A 718 -40.02 -41.08 2.35
N LEU A 719 -40.95 -42.03 2.54
CA LEU A 719 -42.34 -41.71 2.89
C LEU A 719 -42.43 -40.94 4.21
N VAL A 720 -41.76 -41.43 5.27
CA VAL A 720 -41.73 -40.72 6.57
C VAL A 720 -41.10 -39.33 6.45
N LEU A 721 -40.01 -39.18 5.68
CA LEU A 721 -39.39 -37.87 5.44
C LEU A 721 -40.30 -36.94 4.63
N THR A 722 -40.98 -37.43 3.58
CA THR A 722 -41.90 -36.59 2.80
C THR A 722 -43.10 -36.15 3.61
N ASP A 723 -43.64 -37.00 4.49
CA ASP A 723 -44.77 -36.67 5.36
C ASP A 723 -44.37 -35.63 6.41
N LEU A 724 -43.17 -35.75 7.00
CA LEU A 724 -42.62 -34.77 7.95
C LEU A 724 -42.29 -33.43 7.27
N TRP A 725 -41.67 -33.44 6.09
CA TRP A 725 -41.38 -32.22 5.31
C TRP A 725 -42.66 -31.54 4.80
N ALA A 726 -43.67 -32.30 4.36
CA ALA A 726 -44.97 -31.76 3.98
C ALA A 726 -45.70 -31.10 5.17
N ALA A 727 -45.43 -31.58 6.38
CA ALA A 727 -45.91 -30.98 7.64
C ALA A 727 -45.05 -29.81 8.16
N GLY A 728 -44.01 -29.40 7.42
CA GLY A 728 -43.12 -28.29 7.77
C GLY A 728 -42.06 -28.60 8.85
N ILE A 729 -41.84 -29.87 9.17
CA ILE A 729 -40.90 -30.29 10.22
C ILE A 729 -39.49 -30.41 9.62
N ARG A 730 -38.49 -29.77 10.23
CA ARG A 730 -37.10 -29.79 9.75
C ARG A 730 -36.44 -31.09 10.18
N CYS A 731 -36.39 -32.09 9.29
CA CYS A 731 -35.74 -33.37 9.58
C CYS A 731 -34.71 -33.81 8.55
N CYS A 732 -33.70 -34.56 9.03
CA CYS A 732 -32.62 -35.15 8.23
C CYS A 732 -32.59 -36.67 8.42
N LEU A 733 -32.06 -37.40 7.44
CA LEU A 733 -31.78 -38.84 7.53
C LEU A 733 -30.35 -39.05 8.03
N ILE A 734 -30.17 -39.89 9.06
CA ILE A 734 -28.85 -40.40 9.44
C ILE A 734 -28.82 -41.92 9.28
N GLU A 735 -27.79 -42.40 8.59
CA GLU A 735 -27.45 -43.82 8.48
C GLU A 735 -26.25 -44.10 9.40
N ALA A 736 -26.47 -44.92 10.42
CA ALA A 736 -25.47 -45.26 11.43
C ALA A 736 -25.70 -46.70 11.92
N SER A 737 -24.62 -47.35 12.34
CA SER A 737 -24.56 -48.78 12.63
C SER A 737 -25.02 -49.13 14.05
N SER A 738 -24.86 -48.19 14.99
CA SER A 738 -25.21 -48.36 16.41
C SER A 738 -26.09 -47.22 16.92
N LEU A 739 -26.81 -47.47 18.03
CA LEU A 739 -27.55 -46.42 18.73
C LEU A 739 -26.63 -45.37 19.38
N GLU A 740 -25.39 -45.74 19.68
CA GLU A 740 -24.37 -44.86 20.28
C GLU A 740 -23.83 -43.88 19.24
N GLU A 741 -23.55 -44.34 18.02
CA GLU A 741 -23.14 -43.50 16.88
C GLU A 741 -24.24 -42.50 16.48
N ILE A 742 -25.51 -42.96 16.45
CA ILE A 742 -26.68 -42.08 16.29
C ILE A 742 -26.71 -41.02 17.39
N GLN A 743 -26.44 -41.41 18.65
CA GLN A 743 -26.52 -40.51 19.79
C GLN A 743 -25.39 -39.49 19.78
N GLU A 744 -24.16 -39.89 19.46
CA GLU A 744 -23.01 -38.98 19.33
C GLU A 744 -23.28 -37.94 18.23
N GLN A 745 -23.72 -38.37 17.04
CA GLN A 745 -24.06 -37.46 15.94
C GLN A 745 -25.26 -36.55 16.25
N CYS A 746 -26.31 -37.06 16.93
CA CYS A 746 -27.43 -36.22 17.37
C CYS A 746 -27.03 -35.20 18.45
N THR A 747 -26.03 -35.53 19.29
CA THR A 747 -25.47 -34.61 20.29
C THR A 747 -24.62 -33.53 19.62
N GLU A 748 -23.78 -33.90 18.65
CA GLU A 748 -22.98 -32.96 17.85
C GLU A 748 -23.87 -31.99 17.05
N LEU A 749 -24.96 -32.49 16.46
CA LEU A 749 -25.97 -31.68 15.74
C LEU A 749 -26.94 -30.95 16.68
N SER A 750 -26.89 -31.23 17.98
CA SER A 750 -27.73 -30.66 19.04
C SER A 750 -29.24 -30.81 18.78
N VAL A 751 -29.70 -32.00 18.39
CA VAL A 751 -31.12 -32.25 18.03
C VAL A 751 -31.93 -32.87 19.16
N SER A 752 -33.07 -32.27 19.50
CA SER A 752 -33.91 -32.64 20.64
C SER A 752 -34.69 -33.96 20.48
N HIS A 753 -34.98 -34.38 19.24
CA HIS A 753 -35.85 -35.53 18.94
C HIS A 753 -35.22 -36.47 17.90
N ILE A 754 -35.27 -37.78 18.19
CA ILE A 754 -34.76 -38.84 17.32
C ILE A 754 -35.92 -39.80 16.98
N ILE A 755 -36.12 -40.06 15.69
CA ILE A 755 -37.20 -40.86 15.13
C ILE A 755 -36.57 -42.15 14.59
N ILE A 756 -36.71 -43.25 15.33
CA ILE A 756 -36.05 -44.53 15.05
C ILE A 756 -37.01 -45.50 14.36
N LEU A 757 -36.62 -45.94 13.17
CA LEU A 757 -37.25 -47.01 12.40
C LEU A 757 -36.53 -48.33 12.67
N LYS A 758 -37.26 -49.39 13.05
CA LYS A 758 -36.74 -50.75 13.30
C LYS A 758 -37.41 -51.76 12.38
N GLU A 759 -36.61 -52.68 11.80
CA GLU A 759 -37.08 -53.72 10.87
C GLU A 759 -38.14 -54.66 11.49
N THR A 760 -38.11 -54.84 12.81
CA THR A 760 -39.03 -55.70 13.58
C THR A 760 -40.42 -55.08 13.81
N GLU A 761 -40.61 -53.77 13.59
CA GLU A 761 -41.78 -53.01 14.06
C GLU A 761 -42.52 -52.31 12.89
N LYS A 762 -42.97 -53.09 11.90
CA LYS A 762 -43.66 -52.58 10.70
C LYS A 762 -44.90 -51.76 11.04
N GLY A 763 -44.93 -50.50 10.57
CA GLY A 763 -46.06 -49.57 10.75
C GLY A 763 -45.97 -48.68 11.99
N THR A 764 -44.95 -48.86 12.84
CA THR A 764 -44.71 -48.06 14.05
C THR A 764 -43.29 -47.50 14.07
N VAL A 765 -43.14 -46.33 14.68
CA VAL A 765 -41.89 -45.58 14.78
C VAL A 765 -41.65 -45.22 16.24
N ARG A 766 -40.40 -45.28 16.71
CA ARG A 766 -40.05 -44.90 18.07
C ARG A 766 -39.51 -43.48 18.09
N ILE A 767 -40.22 -42.57 18.74
CA ILE A 767 -39.75 -41.21 19.01
C ILE A 767 -39.00 -41.24 20.34
N ARG A 768 -37.73 -40.84 20.33
CA ARG A 768 -36.88 -40.66 21.50
C ARG A 768 -36.62 -39.17 21.67
N SER A 769 -37.20 -38.57 22.70
CA SER A 769 -37.03 -37.14 23.03
C SER A 769 -36.05 -36.97 24.18
N TRP A 770 -35.18 -35.96 24.08
CA TRP A 770 -34.33 -35.51 25.18
C TRP A 770 -35.14 -34.64 26.13
N ASP A 771 -35.26 -35.01 27.41
CA ASP A 771 -35.96 -34.20 28.43
C ASP A 771 -35.24 -34.33 29.78
N ARG A 772 -34.72 -33.20 30.29
CA ARG A 772 -34.10 -33.06 31.63
C ARG A 772 -33.12 -34.22 31.96
N ASP A 773 -32.11 -34.36 31.11
CA ASP A 773 -31.03 -35.37 31.20
C ASP A 773 -31.48 -36.84 31.15
N ARG A 774 -32.69 -37.11 30.65
CA ARG A 774 -33.18 -38.47 30.38
C ARG A 774 -33.86 -38.57 29.01
N PHE A 775 -33.77 -39.75 28.41
CA PHE A 775 -34.54 -40.06 27.20
C PHE A 775 -35.92 -40.58 27.57
N GLN A 776 -36.96 -39.96 26.99
CA GLN A 776 -38.29 -40.54 26.93
C GLN A 776 -38.50 -41.21 25.57
N GLU A 777 -38.81 -42.51 25.55
CA GLU A 777 -39.06 -43.28 24.33
C GLU A 777 -40.56 -43.60 24.19
N LYS A 778 -41.18 -43.10 23.11
CA LYS A 778 -42.61 -43.26 22.82
C LYS A 778 -42.80 -43.95 21.47
N VAL A 779 -43.57 -45.03 21.44
CA VAL A 779 -43.95 -45.72 20.18
C VAL A 779 -45.20 -45.07 19.60
N VAL A 780 -45.16 -44.72 18.31
CA VAL A 780 -46.24 -44.02 17.59
C VAL A 780 -46.47 -44.70 16.24
N LYS A 781 -47.71 -44.75 15.72
CA LYS A 781 -47.98 -45.28 14.37
C LYS A 781 -47.59 -44.24 13.32
N ILE A 782 -47.19 -44.69 12.13
CA ILE A 782 -46.78 -43.78 11.04
C ILE A 782 -47.82 -42.68 10.72
N PRO A 783 -49.14 -42.96 10.61
CA PRO A 783 -50.15 -41.91 10.35
C PRO A 783 -50.24 -40.85 11.45
N ASP A 784 -50.00 -41.25 12.71
CA ASP A 784 -50.12 -40.39 13.89
C ASP A 784 -48.80 -39.64 14.20
N LEU A 785 -47.72 -39.92 13.44
CA LEU A 785 -46.37 -39.41 13.69
C LEU A 785 -46.30 -37.88 13.55
N VAL A 786 -46.87 -37.34 12.48
CA VAL A 786 -46.88 -35.91 12.17
C VAL A 786 -47.56 -35.10 13.27
N GLU A 787 -48.77 -35.50 13.66
CA GLU A 787 -49.55 -34.81 14.69
C GLU A 787 -48.88 -34.90 16.08
N ASN A 788 -48.29 -36.06 16.41
CA ASN A 788 -47.51 -36.20 17.64
C ASN A 788 -46.25 -35.32 17.62
N MET A 789 -45.51 -35.26 16.51
CA MET A 789 -44.32 -34.41 16.42
C MET A 789 -44.67 -32.92 16.51
N GLN A 790 -45.71 -32.45 15.80
CA GLN A 790 -46.17 -31.07 15.92
C GLN A 790 -46.58 -30.72 17.36
N ARG A 791 -47.27 -31.63 18.06
CA ARG A 791 -47.62 -31.47 19.48
C ARG A 791 -46.39 -31.42 20.39
N VAL A 792 -45.42 -32.31 20.18
CA VAL A 792 -44.18 -32.37 20.99
C VAL A 792 -43.31 -31.13 20.76
N ILE A 793 -43.10 -30.71 19.51
CA ILE A 793 -42.33 -29.50 19.16
C ILE A 793 -43.00 -28.25 19.74
N LYS A 794 -44.35 -28.17 19.67
CA LYS A 794 -45.09 -27.04 20.25
C LYS A 794 -44.90 -26.96 21.77
N LEU A 795 -45.07 -28.09 22.48
CA LEU A 795 -44.86 -28.15 23.94
C LEU A 795 -43.42 -27.86 24.34
N TRP A 796 -42.44 -28.28 23.53
CA TRP A 796 -41.02 -27.95 23.73
C TRP A 796 -40.78 -26.44 23.64
N ASN A 797 -41.28 -25.81 22.57
CA ASN A 797 -41.14 -24.37 22.35
C ASN A 797 -41.88 -23.53 23.41
N GLU A 798 -43.06 -23.98 23.87
CA GLU A 798 -43.81 -23.32 24.95
C GLU A 798 -43.12 -23.49 26.31
N GLY A 799 -42.58 -24.68 26.62
CA GLY A 799 -41.81 -24.92 27.85
C GLY A 799 -40.50 -24.13 27.94
N CYS A 800 -39.85 -23.84 26.80
CA CYS A 800 -38.72 -22.92 26.75
C CYS A 800 -39.10 -21.45 26.97
N ALA A 801 -40.36 -21.05 26.72
CA ALA A 801 -40.81 -19.66 26.85
C ALA A 801 -41.12 -19.24 28.30
N GLU A 802 -41.55 -20.16 29.17
CA GLU A 802 -41.90 -19.87 30.57
C GLU A 802 -40.70 -19.60 31.49
N HIS A 803 -39.47 -19.92 31.06
CA HIS A 803 -38.26 -19.76 31.90
C HIS A 803 -37.70 -18.33 31.99
N VAL A 804 -38.47 -17.31 31.59
CA VAL A 804 -38.13 -15.88 31.77
C VAL A 804 -38.89 -15.29 32.97
N ILE A 805 -38.54 -15.71 34.18
CA ILE A 805 -39.02 -15.11 35.44
C ILE A 805 -37.88 -14.33 36.11
N PRO A 806 -38.09 -13.06 36.54
CA PRO A 806 -37.01 -12.24 37.09
C PRO A 806 -36.64 -12.66 38.52
N LEU A 807 -35.38 -13.01 38.76
CA LEU A 807 -34.84 -13.23 40.11
C LEU A 807 -34.65 -11.90 40.86
N SER A 808 -35.76 -11.37 41.39
CA SER A 808 -35.75 -10.30 42.38
C SER A 808 -36.60 -10.70 43.60
N ASN A 809 -36.10 -11.63 44.43
CA ASN A 809 -36.39 -11.74 45.87
C ASN A 809 -35.70 -12.96 46.54
N ILE A 810 -34.38 -12.92 46.68
CA ILE A 810 -33.71 -13.61 47.80
C ILE A 810 -32.73 -12.61 48.43
N LYS A 811 -33.14 -12.00 49.54
CA LYS A 811 -32.21 -11.28 50.43
C LYS A 811 -31.54 -12.29 51.33
N ASN A 812 -30.21 -12.19 51.42
CA ASN A 812 -29.35 -12.64 52.51
C ASN A 812 -29.85 -13.82 53.35
N ASP A 813 -29.35 -15.01 53.03
CA ASP A 813 -28.63 -15.72 54.09
C ASP A 813 -27.31 -16.31 53.56
N SER A 814 -26.48 -16.77 54.48
CA SER A 814 -25.03 -16.73 54.42
C SER A 814 -24.35 -17.90 53.67
N ARG A 815 -23.26 -17.55 52.96
CA ARG A 815 -22.14 -18.42 52.53
C ARG A 815 -22.52 -19.81 51.96
N ILE A 816 -22.86 -19.86 50.68
CA ILE A 816 -22.67 -21.07 49.86
C ILE A 816 -21.79 -20.70 48.67
N SER A 817 -20.75 -21.51 48.43
CA SER A 817 -19.81 -21.36 47.32
C SER A 817 -20.49 -21.48 45.97
N SER A 818 -20.16 -20.58 45.05
CA SER A 818 -20.56 -20.66 43.65
C SER A 818 -20.16 -22.01 43.04
N GLY A 819 -21.07 -22.65 42.31
CA GLY A 819 -20.75 -23.80 41.50
C GLY A 819 -19.86 -23.39 40.33
N ASP A 820 -18.63 -23.86 40.31
CA ASP A 820 -17.74 -23.66 39.18
C ASP A 820 -18.18 -24.51 37.99
N SER A 821 -17.99 -23.94 36.80
CA SER A 821 -17.80 -24.72 35.57
C SER A 821 -16.76 -25.81 35.77
N HIS A 822 -16.87 -26.94 35.06
CA HIS A 822 -15.85 -27.99 35.04
C HIS A 822 -14.53 -27.53 34.36
N GLU A 823 -13.84 -26.55 34.95
CA GLU A 823 -12.42 -26.31 34.68
C GLU A 823 -11.61 -27.47 35.26
N ALA A 824 -10.64 -27.98 34.49
CA ALA A 824 -9.69 -28.94 35.02
C ALA A 824 -8.94 -28.36 36.23
N ILE A 825 -8.84 -29.14 37.30
CA ILE A 825 -8.05 -28.76 38.48
C ILE A 825 -6.57 -28.96 38.10
N VAL A 826 -5.92 -27.87 37.66
CA VAL A 826 -4.52 -27.90 37.20
C VAL A 826 -3.56 -27.68 38.36
N SER A 827 -2.80 -28.73 38.72
CA SER A 827 -1.64 -28.62 39.60
C SER A 827 -0.35 -28.57 38.77
N ILE A 828 0.59 -27.70 39.13
CA ILE A 828 1.90 -27.58 38.46
C ILE A 828 3.00 -27.89 39.48
N LEU A 829 3.71 -28.98 39.22
CA LEU A 829 4.77 -29.50 40.06
C LEU A 829 6.12 -29.29 39.35
N PHE A 830 7.09 -28.74 40.08
CA PHE A 830 8.40 -28.42 39.53
C PHE A 830 9.42 -29.42 40.05
N VAL A 831 9.88 -30.29 39.17
CA VAL A 831 10.96 -31.24 39.44
C VAL A 831 12.17 -30.67 38.70
N THR A 832 13.09 -30.00 39.39
CA THR A 832 14.22 -29.31 38.77
C THR A 832 15.51 -29.59 39.53
N MET A 833 16.62 -29.78 38.81
CA MET A 833 17.94 -30.08 39.39
C MET A 833 18.43 -29.01 40.38
N GLU A 834 17.95 -27.78 40.25
CA GLU A 834 18.23 -26.66 41.15
C GLU A 834 16.93 -26.09 41.73
N LYS A 835 17.01 -25.50 42.94
CA LYS A 835 15.86 -24.84 43.58
C LYS A 835 15.53 -23.52 42.88
N LEU A 836 14.44 -23.50 42.12
CA LEU A 836 13.92 -22.29 41.47
C LEU A 836 13.54 -21.20 42.49
N SER A 837 13.89 -19.94 42.19
CA SER A 837 13.39 -18.79 42.95
C SER A 837 11.87 -18.64 42.79
N ALA A 838 11.18 -18.08 43.79
CA ALA A 838 9.73 -17.87 43.75
C ALA A 838 9.26 -17.03 42.54
N ASN A 839 10.06 -16.03 42.13
CA ASN A 839 9.78 -15.22 40.95
C ASN A 839 9.96 -16.01 39.65
N THR A 840 11.00 -16.85 39.56
CA THR A 840 11.24 -17.71 38.40
C THR A 840 10.14 -18.76 38.26
N ARG A 841 9.75 -19.41 39.37
CA ARG A 841 8.64 -20.38 39.43
C ARG A 841 7.34 -19.74 38.94
N LYS A 842 6.96 -18.58 39.49
CA LYS A 842 5.73 -17.87 39.08
C LYS A 842 5.74 -17.44 37.60
N ARG A 843 6.91 -17.13 37.04
CA ARG A 843 7.07 -16.87 35.60
C ARG A 843 6.79 -18.11 34.76
N TYR A 844 7.37 -19.25 35.11
CA TYR A 844 7.11 -20.51 34.41
C TYR A 844 5.68 -21.02 34.60
N GLU A 845 5.07 -20.89 35.78
CA GLU A 845 3.65 -21.21 36.01
C GLU A 845 2.73 -20.41 35.08
N ASN A 846 2.95 -19.10 34.95
CA ASN A 846 2.18 -18.25 34.04
C ASN A 846 2.41 -18.62 32.56
N GLN A 847 3.63 -19.01 32.19
CA GLN A 847 3.98 -19.43 30.83
C GLN A 847 3.33 -20.77 30.46
N ILE A 848 3.42 -21.77 31.33
CA ILE A 848 2.76 -23.08 31.20
C ILE A 848 1.25 -22.87 31.07
N LYS A 849 0.65 -22.07 31.97
CA LYS A 849 -0.77 -21.74 31.90
C LYS A 849 -1.15 -21.06 30.59
N SER A 850 -0.35 -20.13 30.08
CA SER A 850 -0.64 -19.45 28.81
C SER A 850 -0.47 -20.35 27.57
N GLN A 851 0.41 -21.34 27.60
CA GLN A 851 0.61 -22.27 26.46
C GLN A 851 -0.42 -23.41 26.46
N LEU A 852 -0.77 -23.94 27.63
CA LEU A 852 -1.70 -25.05 27.79
C LEU A 852 -3.16 -24.60 28.02
N ASP A 853 -3.46 -23.31 28.04
CA ASP A 853 -4.82 -22.73 28.20
C ASP A 853 -5.85 -23.36 27.25
N SER A 854 -5.46 -23.62 25.99
CA SER A 854 -6.32 -24.27 24.99
C SER A 854 -6.52 -25.77 25.21
N LEU A 855 -5.60 -26.42 25.93
CA LEU A 855 -5.66 -27.83 26.31
C LEU A 855 -6.46 -28.02 27.60
N PHE A 856 -6.24 -27.21 28.63
CA PHE A 856 -6.99 -27.27 29.88
C PHE A 856 -8.49 -27.06 29.67
N LYS A 857 -8.89 -26.23 28.70
CA LYS A 857 -10.30 -26.02 28.29
C LYS A 857 -10.93 -27.20 27.54
N ARG A 858 -10.14 -28.21 27.17
CA ARG A 858 -10.58 -29.42 26.46
C ARG A 858 -10.52 -30.68 27.33
N LEU A 859 -10.01 -30.58 28.56
CA LEU A 859 -9.82 -31.71 29.47
C LEU A 859 -10.75 -31.56 30.67
N SER A 860 -11.41 -32.66 31.05
CA SER A 860 -12.26 -32.76 32.24
C SER A 860 -11.60 -33.69 33.25
N GLY A 861 -11.21 -33.16 34.42
CA GLY A 861 -10.58 -33.94 35.49
C GLY A 861 -9.47 -33.19 36.22
N GLU A 862 -8.72 -33.89 37.06
CA GLU A 862 -7.49 -33.39 37.66
C GLU A 862 -6.34 -33.51 36.64
N VAL A 863 -5.59 -32.43 36.43
CA VAL A 863 -4.50 -32.37 35.45
C VAL A 863 -3.23 -31.97 36.18
N ILE A 864 -2.23 -32.86 36.17
CA ILE A 864 -0.96 -32.67 36.88
C ILE A 864 0.12 -32.39 35.84
N VAL A 865 0.71 -31.19 35.88
CA VAL A 865 1.80 -30.80 34.97
C VAL A 865 3.13 -30.93 35.71
N LEU A 866 3.96 -31.89 35.29
CA LEU A 866 5.35 -32.02 35.70
C LEU A 866 6.23 -31.13 34.83
N ALA A 867 6.69 -30.03 35.40
CA ALA A 867 7.62 -29.10 34.75
C ALA A 867 9.07 -29.53 35.04
N LEU A 868 9.76 -29.99 34.00
CA LEU A 868 11.07 -30.64 34.03
C LEU A 868 12.16 -29.79 33.36
N SER A 869 13.37 -29.77 33.91
CA SER A 869 14.56 -29.18 33.26
C SER A 869 15.30 -30.22 32.41
N VAL A 870 14.62 -30.82 31.42
CA VAL A 870 15.19 -31.79 30.47
C VAL A 870 14.73 -31.50 29.04
N ASP A 871 15.61 -31.80 28.08
CA ASP A 871 15.32 -31.62 26.65
C ASP A 871 14.14 -32.49 26.17
N SER A 872 13.46 -32.04 25.12
CA SER A 872 12.34 -32.77 24.51
C SER A 872 12.70 -34.18 23.98
N SER A 873 13.98 -34.50 23.78
CA SER A 873 14.45 -35.86 23.45
C SER A 873 14.25 -36.84 24.62
N VAL A 874 14.44 -36.35 25.85
CA VAL A 874 14.25 -37.10 27.10
C VAL A 874 12.76 -37.31 27.36
N ILE A 875 11.93 -36.27 27.23
CA ILE A 875 10.46 -36.39 27.38
C ILE A 875 9.88 -37.39 26.37
N ARG A 876 10.28 -37.30 25.09
CA ARG A 876 9.85 -38.29 24.09
C ARG A 876 10.27 -39.71 24.44
N SER A 877 11.43 -39.90 25.08
CA SER A 877 11.90 -41.21 25.51
C SER A 877 11.12 -41.74 26.72
N LEU A 878 10.87 -40.89 27.73
CA LEU A 878 10.04 -41.22 28.89
C LEU A 878 8.64 -41.69 28.46
N THR A 879 7.91 -40.90 27.65
CA THR A 879 6.55 -41.25 27.22
C THR A 879 6.47 -42.42 26.22
N SER A 880 7.59 -42.88 25.64
CA SER A 880 7.56 -43.95 24.63
C SER A 880 8.12 -45.29 25.13
N TYR A 881 8.77 -45.30 26.30
CA TYR A 881 9.37 -46.52 26.87
C TYR A 881 8.93 -46.82 28.29
N LEU A 882 8.51 -45.85 29.12
CA LEU A 882 8.02 -46.13 30.46
C LEU A 882 6.69 -46.89 30.41
N ASP A 883 6.63 -47.99 31.13
CA ASP A 883 5.45 -48.83 31.30
C ASP A 883 5.20 -49.03 32.81
N PHE A 884 3.94 -48.94 33.20
CA PHE A 884 3.45 -48.91 34.58
C PHE A 884 2.59 -50.14 34.94
N GLU A 885 2.47 -51.16 34.08
CA GLU A 885 1.63 -52.35 34.35
C GLU A 885 2.02 -53.11 35.62
N SER A 886 3.31 -53.15 35.96
CA SER A 886 3.78 -53.72 37.24
C SER A 886 5.14 -53.15 37.64
N GLU A 887 5.46 -53.17 38.94
CA GLU A 887 6.74 -52.69 39.49
C GLU A 887 7.97 -53.31 38.79
N ARG A 888 7.90 -54.60 38.41
CA ARG A 888 8.98 -55.29 37.68
C ARG A 888 9.12 -54.81 36.23
N VAL A 889 8.01 -54.51 35.57
CA VAL A 889 7.99 -53.97 34.19
C VAL A 889 8.44 -52.51 34.19
N PHE A 890 8.02 -51.71 35.17
CA PHE A 890 8.49 -50.35 35.41
C PHE A 890 10.01 -50.29 35.65
N GLN A 891 10.55 -51.12 36.55
CA GLN A 891 11.99 -51.17 36.80
C GLN A 891 12.82 -51.66 35.60
N ASN A 892 12.23 -52.45 34.68
CA ASN A 892 12.90 -52.86 33.45
C ASN A 892 12.82 -51.77 32.35
N SER A 893 11.68 -51.11 32.19
CA SER A 893 11.53 -49.99 31.24
C SER A 893 12.39 -48.77 31.64
N LEU A 894 12.48 -48.47 32.94
CA LEU A 894 13.34 -47.43 33.49
C LEU A 894 14.82 -47.65 33.15
N LYS A 895 15.33 -48.89 33.18
CA LYS A 895 16.70 -49.22 32.76
C LYS A 895 16.96 -48.85 31.30
N VAL A 896 16.03 -49.15 30.39
CA VAL A 896 16.13 -48.81 28.96
C VAL A 896 16.19 -47.30 28.74
N VAL A 897 15.42 -46.51 29.51
CA VAL A 897 15.48 -45.04 29.45
C VAL A 897 16.81 -44.50 29.99
N ILE A 898 17.30 -45.04 31.12
CA ILE A 898 18.57 -44.66 31.74
C ILE A 898 19.77 -45.01 30.85
N GLU A 899 19.76 -46.16 30.16
CA GLU A 899 20.83 -46.56 29.24
C GLU A 899 20.97 -45.60 28.05
N ARG A 900 19.85 -45.05 27.55
CA ARG A 900 19.85 -44.06 26.46
C ARG A 900 20.26 -42.66 26.91
N HIS A 901 19.97 -42.29 28.16
CA HIS A 901 20.16 -40.92 28.68
C HIS A 901 21.06 -40.88 29.93
N GLN A 902 22.20 -41.57 29.86
CA GLN A 902 23.12 -41.78 31.01
C GLN A 902 23.52 -40.48 31.74
N ARG A 903 23.64 -39.35 31.01
CA ARG A 903 23.97 -38.03 31.58
C ARG A 903 22.97 -37.54 32.63
N HIS A 904 21.70 -37.94 32.53
CA HIS A 904 20.63 -37.51 33.44
C HIS A 904 20.22 -38.59 34.45
N LYS A 905 20.99 -39.69 34.59
CA LYS A 905 20.60 -40.88 35.38
C LYS A 905 20.01 -40.60 36.77
N LYS A 906 20.65 -39.74 37.57
CA LYS A 906 20.16 -39.43 38.94
C LYS A 906 18.79 -38.74 38.91
N TYR A 907 18.64 -37.78 38.02
CA TYR A 907 17.44 -36.96 37.86
C TYR A 907 16.29 -37.74 37.22
N LEU A 908 16.61 -38.66 36.29
CA LEU A 908 15.63 -39.57 35.70
C LEU A 908 15.01 -40.51 36.74
N MET A 909 15.78 -40.99 37.73
CA MET A 909 15.21 -41.77 38.83
C MET A 909 14.26 -40.91 39.66
N GLU A 910 14.68 -39.70 40.08
CA GLU A 910 13.84 -38.75 40.84
C GLU A 910 12.52 -38.42 40.11
N ILE A 911 12.58 -38.11 38.81
CA ILE A 911 11.39 -37.87 37.97
C ILE A 911 10.49 -39.12 37.90
N CYS A 912 11.07 -40.31 37.75
CA CYS A 912 10.29 -41.54 37.60
C CYS A 912 9.67 -41.99 38.92
N ASP A 913 10.36 -41.81 40.06
CA ASP A 913 9.82 -42.07 41.39
C ASP A 913 8.63 -41.12 41.68
N GLU A 914 8.76 -39.83 41.32
CA GLU A 914 7.68 -38.85 41.48
C GLU A 914 6.49 -39.12 40.51
N MET A 915 6.75 -39.54 39.27
CA MET A 915 5.71 -40.04 38.36
C MET A 915 4.97 -41.27 38.92
N TYR A 916 5.70 -42.21 39.54
CA TYR A 916 5.14 -43.42 40.12
C TYR A 916 4.29 -43.12 41.37
N GLU A 917 4.77 -42.23 42.26
CA GLU A 917 3.98 -41.74 43.39
C GLU A 917 2.71 -41.00 42.95
N LEU A 918 2.79 -40.14 41.94
CA LEU A 918 1.63 -39.41 41.43
C LEU A 918 0.58 -40.37 40.84
N LYS A 919 1.00 -41.40 40.10
CA LYS A 919 0.10 -42.43 39.56
C LYS A 919 -0.56 -43.29 40.65
N LEU A 920 0.15 -43.55 41.77
CA LEU A 920 -0.42 -44.22 42.94
C LEU A 920 -1.41 -43.35 43.73
N LYS A 921 -1.16 -42.04 43.82
CA LYS A 921 -2.00 -41.09 44.56
C LYS A 921 -3.24 -40.64 43.79
N HIS A 922 -3.13 -40.52 42.47
CA HIS A 922 -4.17 -39.96 41.59
C HIS A 922 -4.43 -40.88 40.38
N THR A 923 -5.15 -41.98 40.59
CA THR A 923 -5.36 -43.03 39.56
C THR A 923 -6.11 -42.57 38.31
N ASN A 924 -6.82 -41.44 38.36
CA ASN A 924 -7.60 -40.87 37.25
C ASN A 924 -7.10 -39.48 36.79
N ALA A 925 -5.93 -39.02 37.25
CA ALA A 925 -5.40 -37.71 36.85
C ALA A 925 -4.60 -37.77 35.55
N ILE A 926 -4.76 -36.75 34.70
CA ILE A 926 -4.05 -36.64 33.43
C ILE A 926 -2.68 -36.02 33.69
N LEU A 927 -1.61 -36.76 33.38
CA LEU A 927 -0.24 -36.32 33.62
C LEU A 927 0.34 -35.66 32.36
N ILE A 928 0.90 -34.46 32.49
CA ILE A 928 1.54 -33.73 31.38
C ILE A 928 3.00 -33.51 31.72
N LEU A 929 3.90 -34.06 30.92
CA LEU A 929 5.33 -33.79 31.01
C LEU A 929 5.64 -32.54 30.17
N TYR A 930 6.22 -31.50 30.80
CA TYR A 930 6.54 -30.22 30.17
C TYR A 930 8.03 -29.89 30.34
N SER A 931 8.73 -29.63 29.24
CA SER A 931 10.12 -29.15 29.24
C SER A 931 10.18 -27.64 29.48
N ILE A 932 10.92 -27.23 30.50
CA ILE A 932 11.22 -25.84 30.79
C ILE A 932 12.31 -25.29 29.84
N THR A 933 13.18 -26.15 29.28
CA THR A 933 14.32 -25.75 28.44
C THR A 933 13.91 -25.42 27.00
N ASP A 934 13.08 -26.25 26.39
CA ASP A 934 12.67 -26.16 24.99
C ASP A 934 11.14 -26.13 24.78
N TYR A 935 10.37 -25.87 25.84
CA TYR A 935 8.90 -25.61 25.84
C TYR A 935 8.03 -26.69 25.18
N PHE A 936 8.59 -27.89 25.02
CA PHE A 936 7.90 -29.05 24.49
C PHE A 936 7.12 -29.76 25.59
N TYR A 937 5.92 -30.24 25.29
CA TYR A 937 5.14 -31.06 26.21
C TYR A 937 4.60 -32.31 25.53
N LYS A 938 4.31 -33.33 26.35
CA LYS A 938 3.59 -34.53 25.92
C LYS A 938 2.66 -35.00 27.03
N MET A 939 1.43 -35.34 26.67
CA MET A 939 0.47 -35.95 27.59
C MET A 939 0.85 -37.42 27.81
N PHE A 940 0.72 -37.86 29.05
CA PHE A 940 0.83 -39.24 29.49
C PHE A 940 -0.54 -39.62 30.09
N LEU A 941 -1.21 -40.60 29.47
CA LEU A 941 -2.52 -41.11 29.86
C LEU A 941 -2.38 -42.38 30.72
#